data_AF-A0A518BE68-F1
#
_entry.id   AF-A0A518BE68-F1
#
_cell.length_a   1.000
_cell.length_b   1.000
_cell.length_c   1.000
_cell.angle_alpha   90.00
_cell.angle_beta   90.00
_cell.angle_gamma   90.00
#
_symmetry.space_group_name_H-M   'P 1'
#
loop_
_entity.id
_entity.type
_entity.pdbx_description
1 polymer ?
#
loop_
_entity_poly.entity_id
_entity_poly.type
_entity_poly.pdbx_seq_one_letter_code
_entity_poly.pdbx_strand_id
1 'polypeptide(L)'
;MQARLIAELVRAATELHARRLWERIEPDAFFVVHLPGGEDPLAAAVMGHDGRDYGIVFTSGPDALEQLLRVLGAQSQGGLDLLDCELLSVTVDRWSSLPRRFQEWLQRGRVKSRREKLVPFVGVRRPGGDVLHPPSASDTRKLLASVRAIVDADRAGELTPRPLRSARSRVLVLKVTGEGERPGWKVHFEQLGPKAARNLTDPPRREPPRLADLTSIEPTIELDPDLAWFAGCHVAAINSDGVSDQVDLAFVADDEGSILLASDPIRSGDAAGILAVLRSAIANSSEAYGRPVAPGTITFADPVTFDLAAEAFRAFGATARLAPPSKDVTELLDEMSAHLEVVTSVLAQLPPDDVESWKARERAVIARYIEPCAREIGPRALQRFFGGTDEARDAFAGYSPGAVEPSLITWFFLDFRANRHSRTRCEKLLAKRGLEAIDRSILEAYEDSRLSLYRVEAVVPGESIDVEDILFGGQYEVQDAALSGGARVGMVLPLRLVRLGEWLVPIISGPVVGPAQTARLLATLGDAGLDTDPKSVRAIAHLFGRLWLDARRGSPTLQTTDGDPREALVARFHCDDPAATEAALVADENVVDEGGGHFVWLDDAVQGDGGQIVLGRLDLIGAELVVEVMSRRRLERAKVWLERSAGARFEGAGPPVTAPDDVQLERGFMVEDAEADLSAVVEQLLERQYLEQLEQPIPALGSQSPRQLVRTAEGRIVVERWIRALPTVGTPHGPVEPPREKLRRALGLP
;
A
#
# COMPACT_ATOMS: atom_id res chain seq x y z
N MET A 1 -11.34 -26.55 -21.07
CA MET A 1 -11.10 -26.77 -19.62
C MET A 1 -9.98 -25.87 -19.08
N GLN A 2 -8.76 -25.92 -19.63
CA GLN A 2 -7.62 -25.10 -19.14
C GLN A 2 -7.84 -23.58 -19.22
N ALA A 3 -8.40 -23.05 -20.32
CA ALA A 3 -8.71 -21.62 -20.44
C ALA A 3 -9.66 -21.10 -19.35
N ARG A 4 -10.65 -21.92 -18.95
CA ARG A 4 -11.59 -21.58 -17.87
C ARG A 4 -10.89 -21.53 -16.50
N LEU A 5 -9.99 -22.49 -16.24
CA LEU A 5 -9.20 -22.52 -15.01
C LEU A 5 -8.29 -21.29 -14.89
N ILE A 6 -7.62 -20.89 -15.97
CA ILE A 6 -6.79 -19.66 -15.99
C ILE A 6 -7.66 -18.44 -15.66
N ALA A 7 -8.82 -18.28 -16.32
CA ALA A 7 -9.71 -17.15 -16.08
C ALA A 7 -10.23 -17.10 -14.64
N GLU A 8 -10.52 -18.27 -14.04
CA GLU A 8 -10.94 -18.36 -12.64
C GLU A 8 -9.81 -18.01 -11.66
N LEU A 9 -8.57 -18.44 -11.91
CA LEU A 9 -7.42 -18.07 -11.10
C LEU A 9 -7.10 -16.59 -11.20
N VAL A 10 -7.19 -16.01 -12.40
CA VAL A 10 -7.01 -14.56 -12.59
C VAL A 10 -8.04 -13.78 -11.78
N ARG A 11 -9.32 -14.16 -11.82
CA ARG A 11 -10.36 -13.51 -10.99
C ARG A 11 -10.07 -13.62 -9.50
N ALA A 12 -9.70 -14.81 -9.04
CA ALA A 12 -9.38 -15.05 -7.63
C ALA A 12 -8.13 -14.26 -7.18
N ALA A 13 -7.10 -14.16 -8.03
CA ALA A 13 -5.90 -13.36 -7.77
C ALA A 13 -6.18 -11.85 -7.76
N THR A 14 -7.04 -11.35 -8.65
CA THR A 14 -7.49 -9.96 -8.63
C THR A 14 -8.28 -9.65 -7.36
N GLU A 15 -9.15 -10.56 -6.93
CA GLU A 15 -9.87 -10.43 -5.66
C GLU A 15 -8.91 -10.44 -4.46
N LEU A 16 -7.94 -11.36 -4.45
CA LEU A 16 -6.89 -11.41 -3.43
C LEU A 16 -6.13 -10.09 -3.31
N HIS A 17 -5.72 -9.49 -4.43
CA HIS A 17 -5.04 -8.19 -4.46
C HIS A 17 -5.90 -7.08 -3.85
N ALA A 18 -7.20 -7.05 -4.20
CA ALA A 18 -8.14 -6.06 -3.67
C ALA A 18 -8.34 -6.14 -2.15
N ARG A 19 -8.01 -7.28 -1.52
CA ARG A 19 -8.16 -7.47 -0.06
C ARG A 19 -7.07 -6.78 0.77
N ARG A 20 -5.96 -6.39 0.14
CA ARG A 20 -4.84 -5.64 0.76
C ARG A 20 -4.31 -6.29 2.03
N LEU A 21 -4.07 -7.60 1.98
CA LEU A 21 -3.68 -8.38 3.14
C LEU A 21 -2.43 -7.82 3.84
N TRP A 22 -1.50 -7.20 3.09
CA TRP A 22 -0.26 -6.59 3.60
C TRP A 22 -0.49 -5.45 4.58
N GLU A 23 -1.69 -4.86 4.63
CA GLU A 23 -2.02 -3.78 5.57
C GLU A 23 -2.45 -4.31 6.94
N ARG A 24 -2.95 -5.55 7.00
CA ARG A 24 -3.50 -6.17 8.23
C ARG A 24 -2.63 -7.31 8.76
N ILE A 25 -1.93 -8.01 7.87
CA ILE A 25 -1.06 -9.13 8.19
C ILE A 25 0.38 -8.62 8.19
N GLU A 26 1.10 -8.79 9.31
CA GLU A 26 2.50 -8.39 9.45
C GLU A 26 3.43 -9.21 8.52
N PRO A 27 4.58 -8.66 8.08
CA PRO A 27 5.50 -9.35 7.16
C PRO A 27 6.00 -10.71 7.66
N ASP A 28 6.10 -10.90 8.98
CA ASP A 28 6.58 -12.12 9.64
C ASP A 28 5.44 -13.05 10.13
N ALA A 29 4.19 -12.75 9.76
CA ALA A 29 3.01 -13.54 10.08
C ALA A 29 2.69 -14.58 9.00
N PHE A 30 3.55 -15.60 8.91
CA PHE A 30 3.40 -16.72 7.98
C PHE A 30 2.24 -17.65 8.36
N PHE A 31 1.65 -18.31 7.37
CA PHE A 31 0.61 -19.32 7.58
C PHE A 31 0.75 -20.48 6.61
N VAL A 32 0.03 -21.57 6.86
CA VAL A 32 0.12 -22.80 6.06
C VAL A 32 -1.24 -23.13 5.47
N VAL A 33 -1.27 -23.57 4.21
CA VAL A 33 -2.48 -24.05 3.51
C VAL A 33 -2.36 -25.54 3.25
N HIS A 34 -3.32 -26.32 3.73
CA HIS A 34 -3.44 -27.76 3.46
C HIS A 34 -4.52 -28.00 2.42
N LEU A 35 -4.14 -28.51 1.24
CA LEU A 35 -5.06 -28.85 0.16
C LEU A 35 -5.59 -30.29 0.31
N PRO A 36 -6.84 -30.57 -0.13
CA PRO A 36 -7.39 -31.92 -0.11
C PRO A 36 -6.61 -32.85 -1.04
N GLY A 37 -6.21 -34.02 -0.53
CA GLY A 37 -5.49 -35.04 -1.29
C GLY A 37 -4.03 -34.69 -1.64
N GLY A 38 -3.49 -33.58 -1.13
CA GLY A 38 -2.07 -33.21 -1.30
C GLY A 38 -1.18 -33.89 -0.25
N GLU A 39 0.01 -34.33 -0.67
CA GLU A 39 1.03 -34.88 0.23
C GLU A 39 1.79 -33.79 1.01
N ASP A 40 2.00 -32.60 0.41
CA ASP A 40 2.80 -31.53 1.01
C ASP A 40 1.98 -30.25 1.32
N PRO A 41 2.22 -29.61 2.49
CA PRO A 41 1.62 -28.32 2.84
C PRO A 41 2.23 -27.16 2.04
N LEU A 42 1.44 -26.09 1.84
CA LEU A 42 1.91 -24.84 1.25
C LEU A 42 2.13 -23.80 2.34
N ALA A 43 3.37 -23.43 2.63
CA ALA A 43 3.65 -22.31 3.53
C ALA A 43 3.56 -20.99 2.74
N ALA A 44 2.82 -20.02 3.26
CA ALA A 44 2.46 -18.79 2.58
C ALA A 44 3.02 -17.56 3.30
N ALA A 45 3.45 -16.57 2.50
CA ALA A 45 3.84 -15.25 2.96
C ALA A 45 3.09 -14.18 2.16
N VAL A 46 2.61 -13.16 2.87
CA VAL A 46 1.98 -11.98 2.28
C VAL A 46 3.06 -11.01 1.82
N MET A 47 2.93 -10.53 0.58
CA MET A 47 3.82 -9.56 -0.06
C MET A 47 3.11 -8.22 -0.22
N GLY A 48 3.87 -7.11 -0.35
CA GLY A 48 3.31 -5.77 -0.55
C GLY A 48 3.69 -4.73 0.51
N HIS A 49 4.35 -5.11 1.60
CA HIS A 49 4.65 -4.23 2.74
C HIS A 49 5.61 -3.07 2.41
N ASP A 50 6.45 -3.23 1.40
CA ASP A 50 7.36 -2.21 0.90
C ASP A 50 6.81 -1.44 -0.31
N GLY A 51 5.51 -1.63 -0.62
CA GLY A 51 4.82 -0.93 -1.70
C GLY A 51 5.03 -1.54 -3.09
N ARG A 52 5.55 -2.76 -3.18
CA ARG A 52 5.75 -3.50 -4.44
C ARG A 52 5.46 -4.99 -4.27
N ASP A 53 5.41 -5.71 -5.40
CA ASP A 53 5.22 -7.16 -5.45
C ASP A 53 3.98 -7.66 -4.68
N TYR A 54 2.90 -6.88 -4.71
CA TYR A 54 1.66 -7.17 -3.99
C TYR A 54 1.10 -8.56 -4.32
N GLY A 55 0.77 -9.34 -3.29
CA GLY A 55 0.18 -10.67 -3.45
C GLY A 55 0.63 -11.66 -2.39
N ILE A 56 0.75 -12.93 -2.78
CA ILE A 56 1.18 -14.03 -1.92
C ILE A 56 2.19 -14.92 -2.65
N VAL A 57 3.21 -15.34 -1.92
CA VAL A 57 4.12 -16.41 -2.33
C VAL A 57 3.90 -17.64 -1.46
N PHE A 58 4.01 -18.81 -2.08
CA PHE A 58 3.88 -20.12 -1.44
C PHE A 58 5.16 -20.93 -1.65
N THR A 59 5.65 -21.56 -0.60
CA THR A 59 6.62 -22.66 -0.70
C THR A 59 5.92 -23.98 -0.49
N SER A 60 6.32 -25.01 -1.24
CA SER A 60 5.77 -26.37 -1.14
C SER A 60 6.89 -27.37 -0.84
N GLY A 61 6.58 -28.37 -0.02
CA GLY A 61 7.48 -29.47 0.34
C GLY A 61 7.59 -29.72 1.85
N PRO A 62 8.34 -30.75 2.27
CA PRO A 62 8.41 -31.21 3.66
C PRO A 62 9.06 -30.21 4.63
N ASP A 63 9.88 -29.29 4.14
CA ASP A 63 10.53 -28.22 4.92
C ASP A 63 10.08 -26.81 4.42
N ALA A 64 8.88 -26.68 3.85
CA ALA A 64 8.43 -25.45 3.19
C ALA A 64 8.40 -24.22 4.10
N LEU A 65 7.89 -24.36 5.32
CA LEU A 65 7.82 -23.27 6.31
C LEU A 65 9.22 -22.92 6.82
N GLU A 66 10.07 -23.93 7.03
CA GLU A 66 11.46 -23.79 7.46
C GLU A 66 12.29 -22.98 6.47
N GLN A 67 12.12 -23.27 5.17
CA GLN A 67 12.81 -22.59 4.06
C GLN A 67 12.35 -21.13 3.96
N LEU A 68 11.05 -20.90 4.11
CA LEU A 68 10.49 -19.56 4.04
C LEU A 68 10.96 -18.69 5.22
N LEU A 69 10.94 -19.23 6.44
CA LEU A 69 11.49 -18.56 7.64
C LEU A 69 12.98 -18.24 7.52
N ARG A 70 13.75 -19.09 6.83
CA ARG A 70 15.18 -18.87 6.55
C ARG A 70 15.43 -17.67 5.63
N VAL A 71 14.54 -17.44 4.65
CA VAL A 71 14.75 -16.45 3.58
C VAL A 71 14.03 -15.12 3.86
N LEU A 72 12.83 -15.16 4.43
CA LEU A 72 11.94 -14.00 4.62
C LEU A 72 11.64 -13.66 6.09
N GLY A 73 12.23 -14.35 7.06
CA GLY A 73 12.04 -14.05 8.48
C GLY A 73 12.52 -12.64 8.88
N ALA A 74 12.07 -12.15 10.05
CA ALA A 74 12.34 -10.79 10.54
C ALA A 74 13.83 -10.40 10.70
N GLN A 75 14.77 -11.34 10.53
CA GLN A 75 16.21 -11.14 10.63
C GLN A 75 16.98 -11.53 9.35
N SER A 76 16.29 -11.97 8.29
CA SER A 76 16.93 -12.42 7.05
C SER A 76 17.01 -11.29 6.01
N GLN A 77 18.13 -11.25 5.28
CA GLN A 77 18.35 -10.35 4.14
C GLN A 77 18.28 -11.12 2.79
N GLY A 78 17.51 -12.21 2.73
CA GLY A 78 17.47 -13.11 1.58
C GLY A 78 16.37 -12.76 0.59
N GLY A 79 16.63 -12.94 -0.71
CA GLY A 79 15.63 -12.90 -1.77
C GLY A 79 15.01 -14.28 -2.03
N LEU A 80 13.81 -14.31 -2.63
CA LEU A 80 13.07 -15.54 -2.97
C LEU A 80 13.86 -16.53 -3.84
N ASP A 81 14.89 -16.08 -4.53
CA ASP A 81 15.77 -16.90 -5.38
C ASP A 81 16.61 -17.89 -4.57
N LEU A 82 16.80 -17.65 -3.27
CA LEU A 82 17.56 -18.51 -2.36
C LEU A 82 16.76 -19.70 -1.80
N LEU A 83 15.50 -19.83 -2.20
CA LEU A 83 14.66 -20.96 -1.82
C LEU A 83 15.02 -22.18 -2.66
N ASP A 84 15.43 -23.26 -1.99
CA ASP A 84 15.66 -24.58 -2.58
C ASP A 84 14.43 -25.48 -2.40
N CYS A 85 13.28 -24.94 -2.81
CA CYS A 85 12.00 -25.65 -2.77
C CYS A 85 11.11 -25.17 -3.91
N GLU A 86 9.98 -25.82 -4.09
CA GLU A 86 8.98 -25.37 -5.05
C GLU A 86 8.37 -24.05 -4.56
N LEU A 87 8.46 -23.01 -5.39
CA LEU A 87 7.88 -21.70 -5.15
C LEU A 87 6.71 -21.50 -6.11
N LEU A 88 5.52 -21.26 -5.57
CA LEU A 88 4.37 -20.78 -6.36
C LEU A 88 4.09 -19.33 -5.98
N SER A 89 3.93 -18.47 -6.97
CA SER A 89 3.71 -17.04 -6.77
C SER A 89 2.38 -16.60 -7.38
N VAL A 90 1.61 -15.83 -6.62
CA VAL A 90 0.41 -15.13 -7.06
C VAL A 90 0.57 -13.66 -6.68
N THR A 91 1.22 -12.90 -7.54
CA THR A 91 1.41 -11.45 -7.38
C THR A 91 0.72 -10.68 -8.50
N VAL A 92 0.88 -9.36 -8.53
CA VAL A 92 0.47 -8.51 -9.65
C VAL A 92 1.67 -7.75 -10.22
N ASP A 93 1.68 -7.57 -11.54
CA ASP A 93 2.65 -6.74 -12.25
C ASP A 93 1.98 -6.13 -13.49
N ARG A 94 2.60 -5.11 -14.09
CA ARG A 94 2.06 -4.45 -15.28
C ARG A 94 2.18 -5.33 -16.49
N TRP A 95 1.15 -5.29 -17.34
CA TRP A 95 1.11 -6.06 -18.59
C TRP A 95 2.40 -5.99 -19.41
N SER A 96 2.99 -4.80 -19.57
CA SER A 96 4.22 -4.59 -20.33
C SER A 96 5.47 -5.19 -19.68
N SER A 97 5.47 -5.35 -18.35
CA SER A 97 6.60 -5.93 -17.60
C SER A 97 6.63 -7.45 -17.68
N LEU A 98 5.47 -8.10 -17.93
CA LEU A 98 5.43 -9.56 -17.98
C LEU A 98 6.23 -10.12 -19.17
N PRO A 99 7.07 -11.16 -18.96
CA PRO A 99 7.67 -11.88 -20.06
C PRO A 99 6.61 -12.45 -21.00
N ARG A 100 6.90 -12.48 -22.30
CA ARG A 100 5.96 -12.91 -23.36
C ARG A 100 5.24 -14.22 -23.06
N ARG A 101 5.93 -15.21 -22.46
CA ARG A 101 5.35 -16.51 -22.07
C ARG A 101 4.19 -16.39 -21.07
N PHE A 102 4.21 -15.41 -20.17
CA PHE A 102 3.13 -15.14 -19.22
C PHE A 102 1.99 -14.36 -19.87
N GLN A 103 2.28 -13.39 -20.74
CA GLN A 103 1.26 -12.72 -21.55
C GLN A 103 0.46 -13.72 -22.39
N GLU A 104 1.16 -14.65 -23.06
CA GLU A 104 0.52 -15.72 -23.83
C GLU A 104 -0.33 -16.66 -22.95
N TRP A 105 0.13 -16.98 -21.74
CA TRP A 105 -0.64 -17.77 -20.78
C TRP A 105 -1.94 -17.05 -20.35
N LEU A 106 -1.85 -15.76 -20.02
CA LEU A 106 -3.01 -14.91 -19.71
C LEU A 106 -3.99 -14.81 -20.90
N GLN A 107 -3.48 -14.64 -22.12
CA GLN A 107 -4.29 -14.60 -23.34
C GLN A 107 -5.05 -15.91 -23.60
N ARG A 108 -4.49 -17.08 -23.26
CA ARG A 108 -5.23 -18.36 -23.31
C ARG A 108 -6.41 -18.38 -22.35
N GLY A 109 -6.32 -17.66 -21.23
CA GLY A 109 -7.42 -17.36 -20.30
C GLY A 109 -8.38 -16.27 -20.77
N ARG A 110 -8.20 -15.74 -21.99
CA ARG A 110 -8.94 -14.60 -22.57
C ARG A 110 -8.75 -13.28 -21.81
N VAL A 111 -7.66 -13.14 -21.07
CA VAL A 111 -7.28 -11.87 -20.43
C VAL A 111 -6.58 -11.01 -21.48
N LYS A 112 -7.06 -9.78 -21.64
CA LYS A 112 -6.43 -8.73 -22.45
C LYS A 112 -6.38 -7.48 -21.60
N SER A 113 -5.24 -6.80 -21.61
CA SER A 113 -5.04 -5.58 -20.83
C SER A 113 -4.25 -4.55 -21.63
N ARG A 114 -4.27 -3.30 -21.16
CA ARG A 114 -3.38 -2.24 -21.66
C ARG A 114 -2.00 -2.40 -21.04
N ARG A 115 -0.98 -1.76 -21.62
CA ARG A 115 0.45 -1.95 -21.26
C ARG A 115 0.70 -1.63 -19.78
N GLU A 116 0.08 -0.57 -19.30
CA GLU A 116 0.27 0.06 -18.01
C GLU A 116 -0.55 -0.57 -16.87
N LYS A 117 -1.55 -1.41 -17.19
CA LYS A 117 -2.47 -1.98 -16.23
C LYS A 117 -1.84 -3.16 -15.48
N LEU A 118 -2.02 -3.19 -14.16
CA LEU A 118 -1.67 -4.34 -13.32
C LEU A 118 -2.55 -5.53 -13.69
N VAL A 119 -1.90 -6.67 -13.82
CA VAL A 119 -2.54 -7.96 -14.04
C VAL A 119 -1.90 -9.00 -13.12
N PRO A 120 -2.60 -10.09 -12.79
CA PRO A 120 -1.99 -11.18 -12.03
C PRO A 120 -0.75 -11.75 -12.73
N PHE A 121 0.38 -11.71 -12.04
CA PHE A 121 1.61 -12.38 -12.41
C PHE A 121 1.73 -13.68 -11.61
N VAL A 122 1.31 -14.77 -12.24
CA VAL A 122 1.25 -16.09 -11.60
C VAL A 122 2.34 -16.98 -12.16
N GLY A 123 3.22 -17.47 -11.28
CA GLY A 123 4.39 -18.26 -11.68
C GLY A 123 4.69 -19.41 -10.74
N VAL A 124 5.43 -20.39 -11.27
CA VAL A 124 5.93 -21.55 -10.52
C VAL A 124 7.41 -21.74 -10.83
N ARG A 125 8.22 -21.88 -9.78
CA ARG A 125 9.64 -22.26 -9.85
C ARG A 125 9.78 -23.60 -9.14
N ARG A 126 10.40 -24.56 -9.82
CA ARG A 126 10.66 -25.90 -9.27
C ARG A 126 12.00 -25.87 -8.51
N PRO A 127 12.24 -26.83 -7.57
CA PRO A 127 13.52 -26.95 -6.89
C PRO A 127 14.70 -27.05 -7.88
N GLY A 128 15.82 -26.39 -7.58
CA GLY A 128 17.00 -26.32 -8.45
C GLY A 128 16.81 -25.52 -9.75
N GLY A 129 15.69 -24.83 -9.93
CA GLY A 129 15.44 -23.96 -11.08
C GLY A 129 15.59 -22.47 -10.73
N ASP A 130 16.11 -21.70 -11.69
CA ASP A 130 16.41 -20.26 -11.51
C ASP A 130 15.31 -19.33 -12.04
N VAL A 131 14.26 -19.85 -12.68
CA VAL A 131 13.28 -19.03 -13.42
C VAL A 131 11.84 -19.43 -13.10
N LEU A 132 10.96 -18.43 -12.98
CA LEU A 132 9.51 -18.63 -12.91
C LEU A 132 8.94 -19.02 -14.29
N HIS A 133 8.10 -20.05 -14.27
CA HIS A 133 7.35 -20.53 -15.43
C HIS A 133 5.84 -20.34 -15.22
N PRO A 134 5.05 -20.14 -16.29
CA PRO A 134 3.59 -20.17 -16.18
C PRO A 134 3.10 -21.51 -15.60
N PRO A 135 2.07 -21.50 -14.74
CA PRO A 135 1.61 -22.71 -14.07
C PRO A 135 1.02 -23.73 -15.04
N SER A 136 1.27 -25.02 -14.77
CA SER A 136 0.59 -26.12 -15.44
C SER A 136 -0.90 -26.16 -15.04
N ALA A 137 -1.70 -27.03 -15.68
CA ALA A 137 -3.09 -27.22 -15.28
C ALA A 137 -3.23 -27.77 -13.84
N SER A 138 -2.25 -28.54 -13.36
CA SER A 138 -2.23 -29.02 -11.97
C SER A 138 -1.94 -27.88 -11.01
N ASP A 139 -0.88 -27.10 -11.28
CA ASP A 139 -0.51 -25.94 -10.46
C ASP A 139 -1.63 -24.89 -10.43
N THR A 140 -2.30 -24.66 -11.58
CA THR A 140 -3.43 -23.72 -11.67
C THR A 140 -4.57 -24.14 -10.75
N ARG A 141 -4.86 -25.45 -10.63
CA ARG A 141 -5.90 -25.94 -9.69
C ARG A 141 -5.47 -25.77 -8.24
N LYS A 142 -4.21 -26.10 -7.92
CA LYS A 142 -3.65 -25.92 -6.57
C LYS A 142 -3.73 -24.45 -6.15
N LEU A 143 -3.20 -23.54 -6.97
CA LEU A 143 -3.23 -22.10 -6.73
C LEU A 143 -4.65 -21.55 -6.63
N LEU A 144 -5.57 -21.98 -7.51
CA LEU A 144 -6.97 -21.54 -7.45
C LEU A 144 -7.64 -21.97 -6.14
N ALA A 145 -7.43 -23.21 -5.70
CA ALA A 145 -7.98 -23.70 -4.43
C ALA A 145 -7.40 -22.94 -3.23
N SER A 146 -6.07 -22.73 -3.20
CA SER A 146 -5.41 -21.98 -2.14
C SER A 146 -5.88 -20.53 -2.07
N VAL A 147 -5.90 -19.82 -3.20
CA VAL A 147 -6.30 -18.41 -3.26
C VAL A 147 -7.77 -18.24 -2.88
N ARG A 148 -8.68 -19.12 -3.35
CA ARG A 148 -10.08 -19.07 -2.94
C ARG A 148 -10.24 -19.30 -1.44
N ALA A 149 -9.58 -20.29 -0.87
CA ALA A 149 -9.67 -20.55 0.56
C ALA A 149 -9.14 -19.38 1.41
N ILE A 150 -8.06 -18.73 0.98
CA ILE A 150 -7.51 -17.53 1.64
C ILE A 150 -8.51 -16.38 1.55
N VAL A 151 -9.06 -16.13 0.35
CA VAL A 151 -10.08 -15.10 0.13
C VAL A 151 -11.31 -15.41 0.98
N ASP A 152 -11.79 -16.64 1.04
CA ASP A 152 -13.00 -16.93 1.82
C ASP A 152 -12.74 -16.86 3.34
N ALA A 153 -11.59 -17.34 3.82
CA ALA A 153 -11.19 -17.23 5.23
C ALA A 153 -10.99 -15.78 5.70
N ASP A 154 -10.38 -14.92 4.88
CA ASP A 154 -10.27 -13.48 5.18
C ASP A 154 -11.65 -12.81 5.11
N ARG A 155 -12.64 -13.37 4.39
CA ARG A 155 -13.99 -12.77 4.28
C ARG A 155 -14.79 -13.07 5.55
N ALA A 156 -14.56 -14.24 6.13
CA ALA A 156 -15.09 -14.65 7.42
C ALA A 156 -14.35 -14.02 8.62
N GLY A 157 -13.27 -13.25 8.40
CA GLY A 157 -12.44 -12.71 9.48
C GLY A 157 -11.58 -13.75 10.22
N GLU A 158 -11.44 -14.96 9.65
CA GLU A 158 -10.71 -16.07 10.28
C GLU A 158 -9.22 -16.10 9.90
N LEU A 159 -8.82 -15.42 8.82
CA LEU A 159 -7.42 -15.34 8.39
C LEU A 159 -6.63 -14.33 9.23
N THR A 160 -6.27 -14.73 10.46
CA THR A 160 -5.57 -13.87 11.44
C THR A 160 -4.22 -14.47 11.87
N PRO A 161 -3.27 -14.66 10.93
CA PRO A 161 -1.96 -15.19 11.28
C PRO A 161 -1.22 -14.23 12.20
N ARG A 162 -0.39 -14.78 13.09
CA ARG A 162 0.37 -13.99 14.08
C ARG A 162 1.85 -14.01 13.74
N PRO A 163 2.58 -12.92 14.00
CA PRO A 163 4.03 -12.87 13.90
C PRO A 163 4.71 -14.06 14.57
N LEU A 164 5.56 -14.75 13.82
CA LEU A 164 6.38 -15.84 14.37
C LEU A 164 7.65 -15.24 14.97
N ARG A 165 7.62 -14.91 16.27
CA ARG A 165 8.72 -14.20 16.98
C ARG A 165 9.48 -15.06 18.01
N SER A 166 9.02 -16.28 18.27
CA SER A 166 9.70 -17.18 19.21
C SER A 166 9.50 -18.65 18.84
N ALA A 167 10.36 -19.53 19.34
CA ALA A 167 10.20 -20.98 19.21
C ALA A 167 8.85 -21.51 19.74
N ARG A 168 8.13 -20.75 20.59
CA ARG A 168 6.80 -21.10 21.11
C ARG A 168 5.65 -20.52 20.29
N SER A 169 5.94 -19.77 19.23
CA SER A 169 4.93 -19.25 18.33
C SER A 169 4.13 -20.40 17.71
N ARG A 170 2.86 -20.13 17.41
CA ARG A 170 1.98 -21.07 16.73
C ARG A 170 1.69 -20.54 15.33
N VAL A 171 1.77 -21.41 14.34
CA VAL A 171 1.46 -21.08 12.95
C VAL A 171 -0.02 -21.31 12.69
N LEU A 172 -0.64 -20.39 11.94
CA LEU A 172 -2.02 -20.55 11.48
C LEU A 172 -2.05 -21.56 10.34
N VAL A 173 -2.95 -22.53 10.40
CA VAL A 173 -3.16 -23.57 9.39
C VAL A 173 -4.57 -23.44 8.82
N LEU A 174 -4.65 -23.23 7.52
CA LEU A 174 -5.87 -23.18 6.73
C LEU A 174 -6.05 -24.52 6.00
N LYS A 175 -6.96 -25.35 6.48
CA LYS A 175 -7.26 -26.65 5.90
C LYS A 175 -8.43 -26.55 4.93
N VAL A 176 -8.16 -26.78 3.64
CA VAL A 176 -9.15 -26.81 2.57
C VAL A 176 -9.81 -28.20 2.54
N THR A 177 -11.14 -28.23 2.50
CA THR A 177 -11.99 -29.43 2.56
C THR A 177 -12.93 -29.50 1.37
N GLY A 178 -13.08 -30.68 0.77
CA GLY A 178 -13.92 -30.90 -0.41
C GLY A 178 -13.24 -30.57 -1.74
N GLU A 179 -13.69 -31.22 -2.82
CA GLU A 179 -13.26 -30.97 -4.20
C GLU A 179 -14.37 -30.22 -4.96
N GLY A 180 -14.05 -29.17 -5.73
CA GLY A 180 -15.03 -28.49 -6.59
C GLY A 180 -14.91 -26.96 -6.65
N GLU A 181 -15.97 -26.30 -7.15
CA GLU A 181 -16.01 -24.84 -7.37
C GLU A 181 -16.06 -24.01 -6.07
N ARG A 182 -16.54 -24.60 -4.95
CA ARG A 182 -16.58 -23.99 -3.61
C ARG A 182 -16.08 -24.97 -2.54
N PRO A 183 -14.76 -25.10 -2.34
CA PRO A 183 -14.23 -25.91 -1.24
C PRO A 183 -14.55 -25.24 0.10
N GLY A 184 -14.87 -26.02 1.13
CA GLY A 184 -14.96 -25.51 2.50
C GLY A 184 -13.56 -25.34 3.10
N TRP A 185 -13.42 -24.57 4.17
CA TRP A 185 -12.14 -24.41 4.88
C TRP A 185 -12.34 -24.51 6.39
N LYS A 186 -11.24 -24.79 7.10
CA LYS A 186 -11.14 -24.69 8.56
C LYS A 186 -9.82 -24.05 8.94
N VAL A 187 -9.85 -23.16 9.91
CA VAL A 187 -8.64 -22.54 10.48
C VAL A 187 -8.37 -23.11 11.86
N HIS A 188 -7.11 -23.46 12.12
CA HIS A 188 -6.64 -23.80 13.46
C HIS A 188 -5.16 -23.40 13.62
N PHE A 189 -4.64 -23.44 14.84
CA PHE A 189 -3.24 -23.12 15.11
C PHE A 189 -2.45 -24.36 15.47
N GLU A 190 -1.26 -24.53 14.90
CA GLU A 190 -0.34 -25.62 15.19
C GLU A 190 0.96 -25.11 15.83
N GLN A 191 1.63 -25.93 16.64
CA GLN A 191 2.96 -25.58 17.16
C GLN A 191 3.99 -25.70 16.03
N LEU A 192 4.98 -24.81 16.02
CA LEU A 192 6.09 -24.92 15.08
C LEU A 192 6.86 -26.23 15.30
N GLY A 193 7.22 -26.89 14.19
CA GLY A 193 8.13 -28.03 14.23
C GLY A 193 9.51 -27.63 14.76
N PRO A 194 10.30 -28.58 15.27
CA PRO A 194 11.60 -28.29 15.90
C PRO A 194 12.60 -27.61 14.95
N LYS A 195 12.57 -27.92 13.64
CA LYS A 195 13.40 -27.23 12.64
C LYS A 195 12.94 -25.78 12.43
N ALA A 196 11.65 -25.53 12.25
CA ALA A 196 11.09 -24.19 12.08
C ALA A 196 11.35 -23.31 13.31
N ALA A 197 11.15 -23.86 14.51
CA ALA A 197 11.45 -23.19 15.77
C ALA A 197 12.94 -22.80 15.87
N ARG A 198 13.85 -23.70 15.47
CA ARG A 198 15.30 -23.42 15.44
C ARG A 198 15.64 -22.32 14.44
N ASN A 199 15.20 -22.43 13.18
CA ASN A 199 15.50 -21.45 12.13
C ASN A 199 14.98 -20.05 12.48
N LEU A 200 13.92 -19.97 13.29
CA LEU A 200 13.38 -18.71 13.78
C LEU A 200 14.23 -18.06 14.88
N THR A 201 14.82 -18.86 15.78
CA THR A 201 15.62 -18.34 16.90
C THR A 201 17.12 -18.23 16.62
N ASP A 202 17.63 -19.08 15.74
CA ASP A 202 19.03 -19.20 15.35
C ASP A 202 19.09 -19.56 13.86
N PRO A 203 18.90 -18.58 12.96
CA PRO A 203 18.92 -18.82 11.53
C PRO A 203 20.29 -19.37 11.14
N PRO A 204 20.36 -20.49 10.39
CA PRO A 204 21.64 -21.09 10.00
C PRO A 204 22.51 -20.05 9.28
N ARG A 205 23.80 -19.98 9.66
CA ARG A 205 24.77 -19.14 8.95
C ARG A 205 24.81 -19.57 7.48
N ARG A 206 24.79 -18.57 6.59
CA ARG A 206 24.77 -18.73 5.13
C ARG A 206 25.79 -19.79 4.69
N GLU A 207 25.34 -20.86 4.03
CA GLU A 207 26.19 -21.60 3.11
C GLU A 207 26.15 -20.82 1.78
N PRO A 208 27.29 -20.36 1.25
CA PRO A 208 27.31 -19.63 -0.01
C PRO A 208 26.96 -20.56 -1.19
N PRO A 209 26.48 -19.99 -2.30
CA PRO A 209 26.06 -20.76 -3.46
C PRO A 209 27.20 -21.62 -4.02
N ARG A 210 26.89 -22.83 -4.50
CA ARG A 210 27.87 -23.69 -5.17
C ARG A 210 27.97 -23.28 -6.64
N LEU A 211 29.18 -23.27 -7.22
CA LEU A 211 29.38 -22.88 -8.64
C LEU A 211 28.62 -23.79 -9.62
N ALA A 212 28.32 -25.03 -9.21
CA ALA A 212 27.50 -25.97 -9.97
C ALA A 212 26.06 -25.48 -10.21
N ASP A 213 25.55 -24.56 -9.39
CA ASP A 213 24.22 -23.97 -9.52
C ASP A 213 24.21 -22.79 -10.51
N LEU A 214 25.38 -22.39 -11.04
CA LEU A 214 25.51 -21.29 -11.99
C LEU A 214 25.51 -21.75 -13.46
N THR A 215 25.65 -23.04 -13.76
CA THR A 215 25.64 -23.47 -15.17
C THR A 215 24.78 -24.71 -15.34
N SER A 216 23.52 -24.52 -15.71
CA SER A 216 22.65 -25.60 -16.18
C SER A 216 22.99 -26.05 -17.62
N ILE A 217 24.25 -25.91 -18.03
CA ILE A 217 24.76 -26.23 -19.36
C ILE A 217 26.06 -27.03 -19.19
N GLU A 218 26.00 -28.35 -19.36
CA GLU A 218 27.21 -29.13 -19.69
C GLU A 218 27.57 -28.83 -21.16
N PRO A 219 28.79 -28.31 -21.39
CA PRO A 219 29.94 -29.19 -21.56
C PRO A 219 30.84 -29.14 -20.33
N THR A 220 31.75 -30.11 -20.19
CA THR A 220 32.86 -30.07 -19.22
C THR A 220 33.58 -28.73 -19.31
N ILE A 221 33.30 -27.82 -18.37
CA ILE A 221 34.03 -26.57 -18.20
C ILE A 221 35.38 -26.96 -17.61
N GLU A 222 36.47 -26.67 -18.32
CA GLU A 222 37.82 -26.89 -17.81
C GLU A 222 38.27 -25.66 -17.01
N LEU A 223 38.95 -25.89 -15.89
CA LEU A 223 39.67 -24.84 -15.19
C LEU A 223 40.98 -24.59 -15.93
N ASP A 224 41.20 -23.36 -16.39
CA ASP A 224 42.47 -22.99 -17.00
C ASP A 224 43.33 -22.20 -16.01
N PRO A 225 44.40 -22.79 -15.46
CA PRO A 225 45.23 -22.16 -14.44
C PRO A 225 45.91 -20.88 -14.92
N ASP A 226 46.07 -20.72 -16.23
CA ASP A 226 46.74 -19.57 -16.84
C ASP A 226 45.77 -18.41 -17.12
N LEU A 227 44.46 -18.63 -17.01
CA LEU A 227 43.46 -17.58 -17.18
C LEU A 227 43.17 -16.85 -15.86
N ALA A 228 43.15 -15.53 -15.96
CA ALA A 228 42.73 -14.63 -14.89
C ALA A 228 41.56 -13.77 -15.36
N TRP A 229 40.49 -13.74 -14.55
CA TRP A 229 39.34 -12.86 -14.78
C TRP A 229 39.25 -11.77 -13.72
N PHE A 230 38.62 -10.68 -14.11
CA PHE A 230 38.27 -9.57 -13.24
C PHE A 230 36.75 -9.36 -13.26
N ALA A 231 36.11 -9.33 -12.10
CA ALA A 231 34.65 -9.23 -11.98
C ALA A 231 34.25 -8.22 -10.92
N GLY A 232 33.13 -7.54 -11.11
CA GLY A 232 32.62 -6.64 -10.08
C GLY A 232 31.43 -5.82 -10.53
N CYS A 233 31.00 -4.94 -9.64
CA CYS A 233 30.04 -3.89 -9.95
C CYS A 233 30.79 -2.57 -10.14
N HIS A 234 30.61 -1.95 -11.30
CA HIS A 234 31.09 -0.61 -11.57
C HIS A 234 29.93 0.35 -11.56
N VAL A 235 30.04 1.43 -10.78
CA VAL A 235 29.01 2.46 -10.74
C VAL A 235 29.15 3.30 -12.00
N ALA A 236 28.32 3.02 -13.00
CA ALA A 236 28.26 3.83 -14.21
C ALA A 236 27.30 5.00 -13.97
N ALA A 237 27.79 6.22 -14.17
CA ALA A 237 26.93 7.39 -14.22
C ALA A 237 26.18 7.36 -15.56
N ILE A 238 24.87 7.06 -15.52
CA ILE A 238 24.03 7.32 -16.67
C ILE A 238 23.64 8.79 -16.58
N ASN A 239 24.23 9.62 -17.43
CA ASN A 239 23.79 10.99 -17.61
C ASN A 239 22.50 11.01 -18.43
N SER A 240 21.39 10.59 -17.81
CA SER A 240 20.06 10.97 -18.28
C SER A 240 19.72 12.33 -17.65
N ASP A 241 19.74 13.37 -18.47
CA ASP A 241 19.18 14.68 -18.11
C ASP A 241 19.79 15.29 -16.84
N GLY A 242 21.13 15.30 -16.73
CA GLY A 242 21.85 16.07 -15.70
C GLY A 242 21.49 15.72 -14.25
N VAL A 243 20.81 14.59 -14.05
CA VAL A 243 20.80 13.80 -12.82
C VAL A 243 21.64 12.58 -13.14
N SER A 244 22.73 12.40 -12.39
CA SER A 244 23.52 11.17 -12.47
C SER A 244 22.70 10.08 -11.78
N ASP A 245 21.87 9.35 -12.54
CA ASP A 245 21.38 8.07 -12.06
C ASP A 245 22.55 7.10 -12.09
N GLN A 246 22.90 6.59 -10.92
CA GLN A 246 23.92 5.58 -10.77
C GLN A 246 23.27 4.23 -11.02
N VAL A 247 23.66 3.61 -12.13
CA VAL A 247 23.31 2.22 -12.41
C VAL A 247 24.55 1.40 -12.14
N ASP A 248 24.38 0.36 -11.33
CA ASP A 248 25.46 -0.59 -11.10
C ASP A 248 25.57 -1.44 -12.37
N LEU A 249 26.72 -1.38 -13.02
CA LEU A 249 27.06 -2.24 -14.14
C LEU A 249 27.80 -3.45 -13.57
N ALA A 250 27.14 -4.61 -13.55
CA ALA A 250 27.84 -5.86 -13.27
C ALA A 250 28.63 -6.27 -14.53
N PHE A 251 29.88 -6.66 -14.35
CA PHE A 251 30.74 -7.05 -15.47
C PHE A 251 31.71 -8.18 -15.10
N VAL A 252 32.17 -8.87 -16.14
CA VAL A 252 33.31 -9.80 -16.09
C VAL A 252 34.17 -9.55 -17.33
N ALA A 253 35.46 -9.33 -17.11
CA ALA A 253 36.47 -9.21 -18.14
C ALA A 253 37.64 -10.15 -17.83
N ASP A 254 38.56 -10.29 -18.77
CA ASP A 254 39.88 -10.82 -18.46
C ASP A 254 40.71 -9.83 -17.62
N ASP A 255 41.74 -10.32 -16.91
CA ASP A 255 42.59 -9.49 -16.02
C ASP A 255 43.41 -8.42 -16.77
N GLU A 256 43.62 -8.65 -18.07
CA GLU A 256 44.26 -7.70 -19.00
C GLU A 256 43.27 -6.63 -19.54
N GLY A 257 41.97 -6.74 -19.26
CA GLY A 257 40.94 -5.80 -19.75
C GLY A 257 40.78 -5.78 -21.27
N SER A 258 41.29 -6.80 -21.96
CA SER A 258 41.29 -6.91 -23.43
C SER A 258 40.01 -7.55 -23.98
N ILE A 259 39.31 -8.33 -23.16
CA ILE A 259 38.09 -9.05 -23.52
C ILE A 259 37.04 -8.84 -22.42
N LEU A 260 35.94 -8.17 -22.77
CA LEU A 260 34.73 -8.15 -21.96
C LEU A 260 33.93 -9.43 -22.22
N LEU A 261 33.83 -10.28 -21.20
CA LEU A 261 33.14 -11.57 -21.30
C LEU A 261 31.64 -11.43 -21.09
N ALA A 262 31.21 -10.57 -20.17
CA ALA A 262 29.80 -10.24 -19.97
C ALA A 262 29.65 -8.91 -19.24
N SER A 263 28.55 -8.21 -19.52
CA SER A 263 28.13 -7.03 -18.76
C SER A 263 26.63 -6.84 -18.85
N ASP A 264 25.99 -6.39 -17.77
CA ASP A 264 24.58 -6.01 -17.77
C ASP A 264 24.31 -4.90 -16.74
N PRO A 265 23.51 -3.86 -17.05
CA PRO A 265 23.02 -2.93 -16.06
C PRO A 265 22.11 -3.65 -15.05
N ILE A 266 22.43 -3.50 -13.77
CA ILE A 266 21.69 -4.10 -12.66
C ILE A 266 21.25 -3.05 -11.65
N ARG A 267 20.29 -3.40 -10.79
CA ARG A 267 19.97 -2.57 -9.63
C ARG A 267 21.05 -2.74 -8.57
N SER A 268 21.28 -1.71 -7.76
CA SER A 268 22.25 -1.82 -6.68
C SER A 268 21.87 -2.91 -5.68
N GLY A 269 22.81 -3.82 -5.41
CA GLY A 269 22.61 -5.00 -4.57
C GLY A 269 21.82 -6.14 -5.22
N ASP A 270 21.59 -6.11 -6.53
CA ASP A 270 20.91 -7.19 -7.26
C ASP A 270 21.81 -8.44 -7.41
N ALA A 271 21.80 -9.28 -6.38
CA ALA A 271 22.55 -10.52 -6.37
C ALA A 271 22.22 -11.45 -7.55
N ALA A 272 20.96 -11.50 -7.99
CA ALA A 272 20.55 -12.35 -9.11
C ALA A 272 21.14 -11.85 -10.44
N GLY A 273 21.15 -10.53 -10.64
CA GLY A 273 21.81 -9.85 -11.76
C GLY A 273 23.32 -10.10 -11.79
N ILE A 274 24.01 -9.92 -10.66
CA ILE A 274 25.46 -10.20 -10.54
C ILE A 274 25.77 -11.65 -10.93
N LEU A 275 25.02 -12.60 -10.38
CA LEU A 275 25.19 -14.01 -10.71
C LEU A 275 24.90 -14.29 -12.18
N ALA A 276 23.88 -13.66 -12.78
CA ALA A 276 23.57 -13.82 -14.20
C ALA A 276 24.71 -13.35 -15.13
N VAL A 277 25.40 -12.26 -14.77
CA VAL A 277 26.56 -11.79 -15.53
C VAL A 277 27.73 -12.78 -15.41
N LEU A 278 28.02 -13.29 -14.22
CA LEU A 278 29.05 -14.32 -14.01
C LEU A 278 28.76 -15.60 -14.81
N ARG A 279 27.50 -16.03 -14.88
CA ARG A 279 27.06 -17.15 -15.72
C ARG A 279 27.29 -16.89 -17.19
N SER A 280 26.91 -15.69 -17.64
CA SER A 280 27.06 -15.27 -19.03
C SER A 280 28.52 -15.23 -19.44
N ALA A 281 29.42 -14.81 -18.54
CA ALA A 281 30.86 -14.84 -18.81
C ALA A 281 31.39 -16.25 -19.06
N ILE A 282 30.94 -17.23 -18.26
CA ILE A 282 31.29 -18.64 -18.46
C ILE A 282 30.71 -19.16 -19.79
N ALA A 283 29.47 -18.81 -20.13
CA ALA A 283 28.86 -19.20 -21.40
C ALA A 283 29.61 -18.58 -22.61
N ASN A 284 29.98 -17.30 -22.50
CA ASN A 284 30.66 -16.54 -23.54
C ASN A 284 32.15 -16.88 -23.67
N SER A 285 32.73 -17.56 -22.67
CA SER A 285 34.13 -18.02 -22.71
C SER A 285 34.45 -18.87 -23.94
N SER A 286 33.48 -19.62 -24.47
CA SER A 286 33.66 -20.41 -25.69
C SER A 286 33.86 -19.57 -26.94
N GLU A 287 33.27 -18.38 -27.00
CA GLU A 287 33.46 -17.44 -28.10
C GLU A 287 34.78 -16.68 -27.94
N ALA A 288 35.10 -16.28 -26.70
CA ALA A 288 36.31 -15.54 -26.37
C ALA A 288 37.60 -16.38 -26.49
N TYR A 289 37.58 -17.64 -26.03
CA TYR A 289 38.76 -18.49 -25.90
C TYR A 289 38.70 -19.77 -26.74
N GLY A 290 37.65 -19.93 -27.55
CA GLY A 290 37.45 -21.09 -28.43
C GLY A 290 37.03 -22.39 -27.72
N ARG A 291 36.88 -22.37 -26.39
CA ARG A 291 36.38 -23.49 -25.56
C ARG A 291 35.66 -22.98 -24.30
N PRO A 292 34.69 -23.72 -23.74
CA PRO A 292 34.11 -23.40 -22.45
C PRO A 292 35.17 -23.54 -21.35
N VAL A 293 35.46 -22.46 -20.64
CA VAL A 293 36.55 -22.41 -19.67
C VAL A 293 36.21 -21.50 -18.49
N ALA A 294 36.64 -21.91 -17.29
CA ALA A 294 36.63 -21.07 -16.09
C ALA A 294 38.07 -20.66 -15.72
N PRO A 295 38.26 -19.48 -15.12
CA PRO A 295 39.59 -18.96 -14.84
C PRO A 295 40.22 -19.69 -13.64
N GLY A 296 41.53 -19.87 -13.68
CA GLY A 296 42.34 -20.32 -12.55
C GLY A 296 42.46 -19.28 -11.44
N THR A 297 42.32 -18.00 -11.79
CA THR A 297 42.28 -16.88 -10.85
C THR A 297 41.12 -15.94 -11.17
N ILE A 298 40.32 -15.57 -10.18
CA ILE A 298 39.32 -14.51 -10.32
C ILE A 298 39.55 -13.43 -9.27
N THR A 299 39.62 -12.20 -9.72
CA THR A 299 39.77 -11.02 -8.88
C THR A 299 38.45 -10.26 -8.86
N PHE A 300 37.92 -10.00 -7.68
CA PHE A 300 36.70 -9.24 -7.48
C PHE A 300 37.03 -7.79 -7.14
N ALA A 301 36.33 -6.85 -7.79
CA ALA A 301 36.51 -5.41 -7.64
C ALA A 301 35.96 -4.89 -6.30
N ASP A 302 34.91 -5.53 -5.79
CA ASP A 302 34.13 -5.05 -4.67
C ASP A 302 33.74 -6.20 -3.70
N PRO A 303 33.55 -5.88 -2.40
CA PRO A 303 33.22 -6.89 -1.39
C PRO A 303 31.88 -7.61 -1.62
N VAL A 304 30.90 -6.95 -2.27
CA VAL A 304 29.56 -7.51 -2.46
C VAL A 304 29.63 -8.67 -3.45
N THR A 305 30.27 -8.44 -4.61
CA THR A 305 30.49 -9.48 -5.62
C THR A 305 31.40 -10.59 -5.09
N PHE A 306 32.42 -10.24 -4.31
CA PHE A 306 33.31 -11.22 -3.67
C PHE A 306 32.56 -12.13 -2.69
N ASP A 307 31.79 -11.57 -1.76
CA ASP A 307 31.03 -12.34 -0.77
C ASP A 307 29.99 -13.24 -1.43
N LEU A 308 29.46 -12.83 -2.58
CA LEU A 308 28.45 -13.55 -3.32
C LEU A 308 29.00 -14.76 -4.08
N ALA A 309 30.19 -14.66 -4.69
CA ALA A 309 30.67 -15.64 -5.68
C ALA A 309 32.05 -16.25 -5.40
N ALA A 310 32.88 -15.68 -4.51
CA ALA A 310 34.26 -16.14 -4.32
C ALA A 310 34.36 -17.60 -3.85
N GLU A 311 33.45 -18.03 -2.97
CA GLU A 311 33.45 -19.42 -2.49
C GLU A 311 33.09 -20.42 -3.59
N ALA A 312 32.19 -20.02 -4.49
CA ALA A 312 31.82 -20.83 -5.64
C ALA A 312 33.05 -21.12 -6.53
N PHE A 313 33.82 -20.09 -6.90
CA PHE A 313 35.02 -20.25 -7.71
C PHE A 313 36.11 -21.05 -6.99
N ARG A 314 36.27 -20.87 -5.67
CA ARG A 314 37.21 -21.68 -4.86
C ARG A 314 36.82 -23.15 -4.81
N ALA A 315 35.53 -23.46 -4.69
CA ALA A 315 35.03 -24.82 -4.72
C ALA A 315 35.31 -25.51 -6.07
N PHE A 316 35.45 -24.74 -7.15
CA PHE A 316 35.80 -25.21 -8.49
C PHE A 316 37.32 -25.29 -8.74
N GLY A 317 38.15 -24.94 -7.75
CA GLY A 317 39.62 -25.01 -7.84
C GLY A 317 40.29 -23.70 -8.27
N ALA A 318 39.54 -22.62 -8.47
CA ALA A 318 40.10 -21.31 -8.78
C ALA A 318 40.57 -20.56 -7.53
N THR A 319 41.54 -19.67 -7.70
CA THR A 319 41.93 -18.70 -6.67
C THR A 319 41.04 -17.47 -6.76
N ALA A 320 40.14 -17.27 -5.79
CA ALA A 320 39.33 -16.05 -5.68
C ALA A 320 39.93 -15.05 -4.69
N ARG A 321 40.14 -13.80 -5.13
CA ARG A 321 40.70 -12.71 -4.31
C ARG A 321 39.92 -11.40 -4.50
N LEU A 322 39.96 -10.54 -3.50
CA LEU A 322 39.42 -9.17 -3.54
C LEU A 322 40.59 -8.21 -3.77
N ALA A 323 40.56 -7.44 -4.87
CA ALA A 323 41.57 -6.42 -5.16
C ALA A 323 40.99 -5.34 -6.09
N PRO A 324 41.49 -4.09 -6.04
CA PRO A 324 41.06 -3.05 -6.97
C PRO A 324 41.37 -3.43 -8.44
N PRO A 325 40.63 -2.88 -9.42
CA PRO A 325 40.86 -3.13 -10.85
C PRO A 325 42.27 -2.72 -11.28
N SER A 326 42.81 -3.49 -12.24
CA SER A 326 44.02 -3.09 -12.95
C SER A 326 43.75 -1.80 -13.74
N LYS A 327 44.82 -1.14 -14.17
CA LYS A 327 44.71 0.07 -14.98
C LYS A 327 43.94 -0.20 -16.27
N ASP A 328 44.22 -1.32 -16.92
CA ASP A 328 43.63 -1.69 -18.21
C ASP A 328 42.13 -2.02 -18.06
N VAL A 329 41.75 -2.71 -16.99
CA VAL A 329 40.32 -2.94 -16.66
C VAL A 329 39.62 -1.61 -16.32
N THR A 330 40.30 -0.68 -15.66
CA THR A 330 39.74 0.65 -15.38
C THR A 330 39.47 1.43 -16.67
N GLU A 331 40.40 1.42 -17.62
CA GLU A 331 40.24 2.07 -18.93
C GLU A 331 39.08 1.45 -19.72
N LEU A 332 38.92 0.12 -19.71
CA LEU A 332 37.77 -0.57 -20.32
C LEU A 332 36.43 -0.12 -19.72
N LEU A 333 36.35 -0.02 -18.38
CA LEU A 333 35.13 0.41 -17.68
C LEU A 333 34.76 1.87 -17.98
N ASP A 334 35.76 2.74 -18.10
CA ASP A 334 35.58 4.14 -18.49
C ASP A 334 35.06 4.26 -19.94
N GLU A 335 35.60 3.47 -20.88
CA GLU A 335 35.14 3.44 -22.28
C GLU A 335 33.70 2.92 -22.41
N MET A 336 33.35 1.87 -21.65
CA MET A 336 31.99 1.34 -21.61
C MET A 336 30.98 2.36 -21.09
N SER A 337 31.35 3.08 -20.02
CA SER A 337 30.53 4.14 -19.44
C SER A 337 30.28 5.27 -20.44
N ALA A 338 31.29 5.68 -21.22
CA ALA A 338 31.16 6.70 -22.25
C ALA A 338 30.25 6.27 -23.42
N HIS A 339 30.28 5.00 -23.83
CA HIS A 339 29.41 4.48 -24.88
C HIS A 339 27.93 4.39 -24.46
N LEU A 340 27.68 4.00 -23.20
CA LEU A 340 26.33 4.01 -22.60
C LEU A 340 25.74 5.43 -22.55
N GLU A 341 26.56 6.45 -22.32
CA GLU A 341 26.15 7.86 -22.29
C GLU A 341 25.63 8.36 -23.65
N VAL A 342 26.25 7.96 -24.76
CA VAL A 342 25.84 8.40 -26.11
C VAL A 342 24.48 7.81 -26.51
N VAL A 343 24.27 6.51 -26.27
CA VAL A 343 23.01 5.83 -26.65
C VAL A 343 21.83 6.33 -25.80
N THR A 344 22.06 6.57 -24.51
CA THR A 344 21.04 7.09 -23.58
C THR A 344 20.66 8.54 -23.87
N SER A 345 21.59 9.38 -24.32
CA SER A 345 21.32 10.78 -24.69
C SER A 345 20.33 10.94 -25.86
N VAL A 346 20.33 10.01 -26.82
CA VAL A 346 19.41 10.02 -27.98
C VAL A 346 18.02 9.53 -27.57
N LEU A 347 17.96 8.47 -26.75
CA LEU A 347 16.69 7.93 -26.23
C LEU A 347 16.02 8.90 -25.24
N ALA A 348 16.80 9.71 -24.52
CA ALA A 348 16.29 10.70 -23.56
C ALA A 348 15.49 11.86 -24.17
N GLN A 349 15.71 12.15 -25.45
CA GLN A 349 15.00 13.23 -26.15
C GLN A 349 13.65 12.78 -26.72
N LEU A 350 13.37 11.48 -26.75
CA LEU A 350 12.07 10.96 -27.18
C LEU A 350 11.07 11.02 -26.02
N PRO A 351 9.79 11.33 -26.29
CA PRO A 351 8.74 11.23 -25.28
C PRO A 351 8.67 9.80 -24.73
N PRO A 352 8.61 9.60 -23.40
CA PRO A 352 8.43 8.28 -22.84
C PRO A 352 7.10 7.62 -23.26
N ASP A 353 7.11 6.29 -23.39
CA ASP A 353 5.96 5.48 -23.79
C ASP A 353 5.18 4.89 -22.59
N ASP A 354 5.63 5.14 -21.36
CA ASP A 354 5.01 4.64 -20.13
C ASP A 354 5.09 5.66 -18.97
N VAL A 355 4.17 5.52 -18.02
CA VAL A 355 4.01 6.45 -16.90
C VAL A 355 5.22 6.52 -15.94
N GLU A 356 5.95 5.42 -15.73
CA GLU A 356 7.10 5.47 -14.81
C GLU A 356 8.29 6.17 -15.43
N SER A 357 8.49 5.96 -16.72
CA SER A 357 9.49 6.69 -17.47
C SER A 357 9.17 8.19 -17.49
N TRP A 358 7.88 8.57 -17.62
CA TRP A 358 7.45 9.96 -17.41
C TRP A 358 7.73 10.48 -16.00
N LYS A 359 7.43 9.71 -14.96
CA LYS A 359 7.71 10.09 -13.57
C LYS A 359 9.21 10.19 -13.26
N ALA A 360 10.03 9.36 -13.88
CA ALA A 360 11.49 9.46 -13.77
C ALA A 360 12.00 10.79 -14.34
N ARG A 361 11.51 11.19 -15.52
CA ARG A 361 11.81 12.50 -16.12
C ARG A 361 11.29 13.65 -15.27
N GLU A 362 10.08 13.53 -14.72
CA GLU A 362 9.52 14.51 -13.79
C GLU A 362 10.40 14.69 -12.55
N ARG A 363 10.85 13.59 -11.91
CA ARG A 363 11.80 13.63 -10.78
C ARG A 363 13.09 14.37 -11.14
N ALA A 364 13.62 14.14 -12.35
CA ALA A 364 14.81 14.86 -12.81
C ALA A 364 14.56 16.37 -12.97
N VAL A 365 13.43 16.77 -13.56
CA VAL A 365 13.00 18.18 -13.66
C VAL A 365 12.82 18.83 -12.28
N ILE A 366 12.21 18.11 -11.33
CA ILE A 366 12.03 18.57 -9.95
C ILE A 366 13.39 18.85 -9.31
N ALA A 367 14.31 17.87 -9.34
CA ALA A 367 15.63 18.00 -8.73
C ALA A 367 16.47 19.13 -9.37
N ARG A 368 16.38 19.27 -10.69
CA ARG A 368 17.16 20.24 -11.46
C ARG A 368 16.66 21.68 -11.29
N TYR A 369 15.34 21.90 -11.26
CA TYR A 369 14.77 23.26 -11.36
C TYR A 369 13.89 23.69 -10.20
N ILE A 370 13.21 22.74 -9.54
CA ILE A 370 12.20 23.05 -8.52
C ILE A 370 12.83 23.02 -7.13
N GLU A 371 13.47 21.91 -6.74
CA GLU A 371 14.13 21.75 -5.44
C GLU A 371 15.14 22.87 -5.11
N PRO A 372 15.98 23.37 -6.05
CA PRO A 372 16.90 24.45 -5.75
C PRO A 372 16.21 25.74 -5.29
N CYS A 373 14.93 25.94 -5.61
CA CYS A 373 14.15 27.10 -5.18
C CYS A 373 13.95 27.13 -3.66
N ALA A 374 14.12 26.02 -2.94
CA ALA A 374 14.05 25.97 -1.48
C ALA A 374 14.96 27.02 -0.82
N ARG A 375 16.15 27.23 -1.39
CA ARG A 375 17.15 28.20 -0.90
C ARG A 375 16.71 29.66 -1.05
N GLU A 376 15.69 29.94 -1.88
CA GLU A 376 15.16 31.28 -2.10
C GLU A 376 13.95 31.62 -1.22
N ILE A 377 13.43 30.64 -0.46
CA ILE A 377 12.23 30.81 0.35
C ILE A 377 12.55 31.66 1.57
N GLY A 378 12.08 32.92 1.54
CA GLY A 378 12.26 33.88 2.63
C GLY A 378 11.02 34.05 3.53
N PRO A 379 11.13 34.89 4.59
CA PRO A 379 10.06 35.11 5.56
C PRO A 379 8.72 35.55 4.96
N ARG A 380 8.74 36.31 3.87
CA ARG A 380 7.50 36.74 3.18
C ARG A 380 6.72 35.56 2.57
N ALA A 381 7.42 34.56 2.05
CA ALA A 381 6.80 33.37 1.49
C ALA A 381 6.20 32.51 2.61
N LEU A 382 6.95 32.30 3.70
CA LEU A 382 6.50 31.58 4.89
C LEU A 382 5.27 32.25 5.54
N GLN A 383 5.33 33.58 5.71
CA GLN A 383 4.20 34.38 6.20
C GLN A 383 2.94 34.19 5.37
N ARG A 384 3.08 34.05 4.04
CA ARG A 384 1.94 33.89 3.15
C ARG A 384 1.41 32.45 3.16
N PHE A 385 2.28 31.45 3.17
CA PHE A 385 1.91 30.03 3.07
C PHE A 385 1.43 29.44 4.41
N PHE A 386 2.16 29.67 5.49
CA PHE A 386 1.82 29.14 6.82
C PHE A 386 1.07 30.16 7.69
N GLY A 387 1.21 31.45 7.42
CA GLY A 387 0.71 32.51 8.31
C GLY A 387 1.78 33.09 9.23
N GLY A 388 2.99 32.54 9.21
CA GLY A 388 4.15 33.07 9.92
C GLY A 388 5.33 32.10 9.95
N THR A 389 6.47 32.57 10.46
CA THR A 389 7.71 31.78 10.53
C THR A 389 7.65 30.75 11.66
N ASP A 390 6.96 31.06 12.77
CA ASP A 390 6.82 30.14 13.89
C ASP A 390 5.88 28.99 13.53
N GLU A 391 4.77 29.30 12.85
CA GLU A 391 3.86 28.32 12.29
C GLU A 391 4.56 27.41 11.27
N ALA A 392 5.44 27.96 10.43
CA ALA A 392 6.25 27.16 9.52
C ALA A 392 7.16 26.18 10.29
N ARG A 393 7.83 26.64 11.36
CA ARG A 393 8.67 25.79 12.21
C ARG A 393 7.84 24.65 12.84
N ASP A 394 6.65 24.98 13.32
CA ASP A 394 5.73 23.98 13.89
C ASP A 394 5.27 22.97 12.84
N ALA A 395 4.97 23.40 11.61
CA ALA A 395 4.63 22.50 10.53
C ALA A 395 5.78 21.53 10.20
N PHE A 396 7.01 22.04 10.05
CA PHE A 396 8.17 21.19 9.76
C PHE A 396 8.52 20.22 10.89
N ALA A 397 8.36 20.62 12.15
CA ALA A 397 8.61 19.75 13.29
C ALA A 397 7.52 18.67 13.49
N GLY A 398 6.32 18.90 12.97
CA GLY A 398 5.16 18.04 13.19
C GLY A 398 5.00 16.86 12.24
N TYR A 399 5.76 16.83 11.15
CA TYR A 399 5.63 15.83 10.08
C TYR A 399 6.98 15.24 9.71
N SER A 400 6.97 14.04 9.14
CA SER A 400 8.18 13.44 8.58
C SER A 400 8.83 14.36 7.53
N PRO A 401 10.17 14.40 7.47
CA PRO A 401 10.87 15.05 6.37
C PRO A 401 10.31 14.60 5.02
N GLY A 402 10.04 15.54 4.12
CA GLY A 402 9.47 15.25 2.80
C GLY A 402 7.95 15.38 2.66
N ALA A 403 7.18 15.60 3.74
CA ALA A 403 5.73 15.83 3.62
C ALA A 403 5.39 17.30 3.30
N VAL A 404 5.94 18.23 4.08
CA VAL A 404 5.58 19.66 4.04
C VAL A 404 6.41 20.44 3.02
N GLU A 405 7.70 20.16 2.95
CA GLU A 405 8.66 20.91 2.14
C GLU A 405 8.34 20.87 0.64
N PRO A 406 8.03 19.71 0.01
CA PRO A 406 7.72 19.68 -1.42
C PRO A 406 6.47 20.50 -1.78
N SER A 407 5.44 20.51 -0.92
CA SER A 407 4.25 21.35 -1.10
C SER A 407 4.58 22.83 -1.09
N LEU A 408 5.43 23.27 -0.15
CA LEU A 408 5.87 24.66 -0.05
C LEU A 408 6.71 25.08 -1.27
N ILE A 409 7.70 24.27 -1.66
CA ILE A 409 8.57 24.55 -2.81
C ILE A 409 7.74 24.61 -4.10
N THR A 410 6.83 23.66 -4.29
CA THR A 410 5.94 23.61 -5.47
C THR A 410 5.07 24.86 -5.56
N TRP A 411 4.43 25.26 -4.46
CA TRP A 411 3.66 26.50 -4.41
C TRP A 411 4.53 27.74 -4.68
N PHE A 412 5.73 27.79 -4.10
CA PHE A 412 6.67 28.89 -4.32
C PHE A 412 7.10 28.99 -5.80
N PHE A 413 7.30 27.83 -6.44
CA PHE A 413 7.70 27.76 -7.83
C PHE A 413 6.57 28.16 -8.80
N LEU A 414 5.36 27.67 -8.55
CA LEU A 414 4.22 27.78 -9.46
C LEU A 414 3.31 28.98 -9.23
N ASP A 415 3.12 29.40 -7.98
CA ASP A 415 2.04 30.33 -7.61
C ASP A 415 2.54 31.59 -6.87
N PHE A 416 3.71 31.54 -6.22
CA PHE A 416 4.22 32.71 -5.50
C PHE A 416 4.67 33.82 -6.45
N ARG A 417 4.14 35.04 -6.19
CA ARG A 417 4.54 36.27 -6.87
C ARG A 417 4.99 37.29 -5.83
N ALA A 418 6.17 37.88 -6.02
CA ALA A 418 6.69 38.91 -5.13
C ALA A 418 5.78 40.16 -5.05
N ASN A 419 5.05 40.45 -6.13
CA ASN A 419 3.96 41.41 -6.21
C ASN A 419 3.00 40.99 -7.35
N ARG A 420 1.85 41.65 -7.46
CA ARG A 420 0.79 41.32 -8.44
C ARG A 420 1.22 41.34 -9.92
N HIS A 421 2.33 41.99 -10.26
CA HIS A 421 2.84 42.09 -11.63
C HIS A 421 4.06 41.19 -11.89
N SER A 422 4.58 40.52 -10.86
CA SER A 422 5.76 39.68 -10.98
C SER A 422 5.41 38.33 -11.59
N ARG A 423 6.28 37.84 -12.47
CA ARG A 423 6.23 36.45 -12.94
C ARG A 423 6.61 35.46 -11.85
N THR A 424 6.01 34.28 -11.88
CA THR A 424 6.37 33.13 -11.04
C THR A 424 7.75 32.60 -11.44
N ARG A 425 8.29 31.63 -10.68
CA ARG A 425 9.58 31.01 -11.05
C ARG A 425 9.45 30.16 -12.30
N CYS A 426 8.36 29.39 -12.40
CA CYS A 426 8.01 28.63 -13.59
C CYS A 426 7.92 29.51 -14.84
N GLU A 427 7.13 30.59 -14.81
CA GLU A 427 6.99 31.53 -15.95
C GLU A 427 8.31 32.18 -16.36
N LYS A 428 9.21 32.44 -15.40
CA LYS A 428 10.56 32.96 -15.70
C LYS A 428 11.45 31.91 -16.34
N LEU A 429 11.33 30.65 -15.93
CA LEU A 429 12.10 29.53 -16.47
C LEU A 429 11.65 29.21 -17.90
N LEU A 430 10.35 29.07 -18.14
CA LEU A 430 9.77 28.82 -19.46
C LEU A 430 10.09 29.92 -20.48
N ALA A 431 10.27 31.16 -20.03
CA ALA A 431 10.70 32.27 -20.89
C ALA A 431 12.18 32.20 -21.34
N LYS A 432 13.01 31.35 -20.72
CA LYS A 432 14.41 31.19 -21.13
C LYS A 432 14.52 30.33 -22.40
N ARG A 433 15.47 30.68 -23.26
CA ARG A 433 15.89 29.83 -24.39
C ARG A 433 16.86 28.76 -23.89
N GLY A 434 16.89 27.60 -24.56
CA GLY A 434 17.83 26.51 -24.26
C GLY A 434 17.33 25.45 -23.27
N LEU A 435 16.05 25.49 -22.87
CA LEU A 435 15.43 24.33 -22.21
C LEU A 435 15.29 23.18 -23.21
N GLU A 436 15.62 21.98 -22.75
CA GLU A 436 15.35 20.73 -23.44
C GLU A 436 13.84 20.59 -23.71
N ALA A 437 13.47 19.90 -24.80
CA ALA A 437 12.08 19.81 -25.23
C ALA A 437 11.20 19.10 -24.19
N ILE A 438 11.72 18.01 -23.60
CA ILE A 438 11.01 17.24 -22.58
C ILE A 438 10.84 18.03 -21.27
N ASP A 439 11.90 18.71 -20.81
CA ASP A 439 11.86 19.60 -19.65
C ASP A 439 10.84 20.71 -19.83
N ARG A 440 10.83 21.36 -21.00
CA ARG A 440 9.82 22.37 -21.31
C ARG A 440 8.42 21.77 -21.26
N SER A 441 8.19 20.60 -21.85
CA SER A 441 6.88 19.94 -21.84
C SER A 441 6.40 19.64 -20.41
N ILE A 442 7.27 19.17 -19.53
CA ILE A 442 6.93 18.90 -18.12
C ILE A 442 6.65 20.22 -17.38
N LEU A 443 7.46 21.25 -17.58
CA LEU A 443 7.27 22.56 -16.95
C LEU A 443 5.97 23.25 -17.41
N GLU A 444 5.61 23.12 -18.68
CA GLU A 444 4.32 23.58 -19.22
C GLU A 444 3.16 22.79 -18.59
N ALA A 445 3.29 21.46 -18.46
CA ALA A 445 2.29 20.65 -17.75
C ALA A 445 2.13 21.06 -16.28
N TYR A 446 3.21 21.45 -15.60
CA TYR A 446 3.18 22.02 -14.25
C TYR A 446 2.51 23.40 -14.24
N GLU A 447 2.75 24.25 -15.23
CA GLU A 447 2.08 25.55 -15.36
C GLU A 447 0.56 25.37 -15.53
N ASP A 448 0.13 24.37 -16.31
CA ASP A 448 -1.27 24.05 -16.61
C ASP A 448 -1.97 23.15 -15.57
N SER A 449 -1.21 22.68 -14.57
CA SER A 449 -1.71 21.75 -13.56
C SER A 449 -2.85 22.31 -12.70
N ARG A 450 -3.72 21.40 -12.23
CA ARG A 450 -4.94 21.75 -11.49
C ARG A 450 -4.84 21.43 -10.01
N LEU A 451 -4.66 22.46 -9.19
CA LEU A 451 -4.76 22.37 -7.74
C LEU A 451 -6.24 22.37 -7.32
N SER A 452 -6.66 21.33 -6.59
CA SER A 452 -8.00 21.24 -6.01
C SER A 452 -8.02 20.32 -4.78
N LEU A 453 -9.22 20.13 -4.21
CA LEU A 453 -9.52 19.08 -3.25
C LEU A 453 -10.16 17.92 -3.97
N TYR A 454 -9.58 16.74 -3.82
CA TYR A 454 -10.01 15.54 -4.52
C TYR A 454 -10.45 14.50 -3.52
N ARG A 455 -11.66 13.95 -3.65
CA ARG A 455 -12.07 12.77 -2.89
C ARG A 455 -11.74 11.52 -3.68
N VAL A 456 -11.17 10.52 -3.03
CA VAL A 456 -10.93 9.20 -3.61
C VAL A 456 -12.25 8.44 -3.73
N GLU A 457 -12.62 8.08 -4.95
CA GLU A 457 -13.85 7.34 -5.29
C GLU A 457 -13.58 5.85 -5.49
N ALA A 458 -12.42 5.50 -6.07
CA ALA A 458 -11.98 4.13 -6.23
C ALA A 458 -10.44 4.04 -6.14
N VAL A 459 -9.94 2.85 -5.80
CA VAL A 459 -8.50 2.59 -5.65
C VAL A 459 -8.16 1.26 -6.32
N VAL A 460 -7.15 1.28 -7.18
CA VAL A 460 -6.44 0.09 -7.65
C VAL A 460 -5.05 0.12 -6.99
N PRO A 461 -4.83 -0.64 -5.90
CA PRO A 461 -3.59 -0.55 -5.13
C PRO A 461 -2.36 -0.84 -5.99
N GLY A 462 -1.33 0.01 -5.87
CA GLY A 462 -0.09 -0.11 -6.66
C GLY A 462 -0.19 0.42 -8.08
N GLU A 463 -1.33 1.00 -8.49
CA GLU A 463 -1.55 1.49 -9.85
C GLU A 463 -2.12 2.91 -9.86
N SER A 464 -3.38 3.07 -9.43
CA SER A 464 -4.15 4.27 -9.69
C SER A 464 -5.25 4.50 -8.65
N ILE A 465 -5.72 5.74 -8.62
CA ILE A 465 -6.91 6.14 -7.86
C ILE A 465 -7.86 6.89 -8.79
N ASP A 466 -9.14 6.63 -8.66
CA ASP A 466 -10.17 7.50 -9.25
C ASP A 466 -10.53 8.55 -8.21
N VAL A 467 -10.56 9.81 -8.63
CA VAL A 467 -10.86 10.94 -7.75
C VAL A 467 -11.94 11.85 -8.32
N GLU A 468 -12.79 12.38 -7.45
CA GLU A 468 -13.73 13.46 -7.76
C GLU A 468 -13.20 14.81 -7.23
N ASP A 469 -13.20 15.84 -8.07
CA ASP A 469 -12.91 17.21 -7.64
C ASP A 469 -14.09 17.80 -6.85
N ILE A 470 -13.86 18.10 -5.57
CA ILE A 470 -14.88 18.62 -4.65
C ILE A 470 -15.22 20.09 -4.96
N LEU A 471 -14.25 20.87 -5.45
CA LEU A 471 -14.40 22.32 -5.65
C LEU A 471 -15.12 22.66 -6.96
N PHE A 472 -14.84 21.90 -8.02
CA PHE A 472 -15.31 22.19 -9.38
C PHE A 472 -16.03 21.03 -10.05
N GLY A 473 -16.00 19.84 -9.44
CA GLY A 473 -16.53 18.63 -10.05
C GLY A 473 -15.67 18.04 -11.15
N GLY A 474 -16.11 16.87 -11.61
CA GLY A 474 -15.38 16.05 -12.58
C GLY A 474 -14.64 14.91 -11.88
N GLN A 475 -14.48 13.82 -12.63
CA GLN A 475 -13.81 12.60 -12.18
C GLN A 475 -12.55 12.37 -13.00
N TYR A 476 -11.50 11.91 -12.34
CA TYR A 476 -10.18 11.73 -12.93
C TYR A 476 -9.57 10.43 -12.45
N GLU A 477 -9.07 9.62 -13.38
CA GLU A 477 -8.17 8.51 -13.07
C GLU A 477 -6.73 9.05 -12.95
N VAL A 478 -6.12 8.86 -11.78
CA VAL A 478 -4.81 9.41 -11.42
C VAL A 478 -3.84 8.25 -11.19
N GLN A 479 -2.72 8.27 -11.90
CA GLN A 479 -1.72 7.20 -11.92
C GLN A 479 -0.67 7.43 -10.85
N ASP A 480 -0.71 6.66 -9.76
CA ASP A 480 0.30 6.68 -8.72
C ASP A 480 0.32 5.43 -7.85
N ALA A 481 1.39 4.64 -7.98
CA ALA A 481 1.56 3.38 -7.27
C ALA A 481 1.68 3.57 -5.76
N ALA A 482 2.49 4.55 -5.32
CA ALA A 482 2.72 4.80 -3.90
C ALA A 482 1.45 5.34 -3.22
N LEU A 483 0.79 6.32 -3.83
CA LEU A 483 -0.43 6.93 -3.30
C LEU A 483 -1.58 5.91 -3.30
N SER A 484 -1.80 5.16 -4.38
CA SER A 484 -2.86 4.12 -4.42
C SER A 484 -2.61 3.00 -3.41
N GLY A 485 -1.34 2.68 -3.13
CA GLY A 485 -0.93 1.72 -2.10
C GLY A 485 -1.35 2.10 -0.68
N GLY A 486 -1.59 3.38 -0.39
CA GLY A 486 -2.06 3.88 0.92
C GLY A 486 -3.46 4.53 0.90
N ALA A 487 -3.98 4.91 -0.26
CA ALA A 487 -5.27 5.59 -0.38
C ALA A 487 -6.45 4.70 0.04
N ARG A 488 -7.53 5.33 0.50
CA ARG A 488 -8.82 4.70 0.81
C ARG A 488 -9.93 5.50 0.17
N VAL A 489 -10.99 4.81 -0.25
CA VAL A 489 -12.23 5.45 -0.71
C VAL A 489 -12.74 6.39 0.40
N GLY A 490 -13.20 7.57 0.01
CA GLY A 490 -13.64 8.62 0.92
C GLY A 490 -12.53 9.56 1.42
N MET A 491 -11.24 9.20 1.28
CA MET A 491 -10.15 10.12 1.63
C MET A 491 -10.23 11.39 0.79
N VAL A 492 -10.05 12.55 1.44
CA VAL A 492 -9.95 13.84 0.75
C VAL A 492 -8.50 14.30 0.77
N LEU A 493 -7.98 14.52 -0.44
CA LEU A 493 -6.58 14.82 -0.71
C LEU A 493 -6.46 16.18 -1.42
N PRO A 494 -5.70 17.13 -0.86
CA PRO A 494 -5.28 18.32 -1.58
C PRO A 494 -4.19 17.95 -2.58
N LEU A 495 -4.54 17.86 -3.86
CA LEU A 495 -3.64 17.45 -4.93
C LEU A 495 -3.56 18.52 -6.01
N ARG A 496 -2.43 18.54 -6.70
CA ARG A 496 -2.27 19.20 -7.98
C ARG A 496 -2.12 18.12 -9.04
N LEU A 497 -3.09 18.01 -9.95
CA LEU A 497 -3.05 17.02 -11.03
C LEU A 497 -2.28 17.60 -12.23
N VAL A 498 -1.24 16.89 -12.65
CA VAL A 498 -0.35 17.24 -13.76
C VAL A 498 -0.57 16.25 -14.91
N ARG A 499 -0.65 16.73 -16.15
CA ARG A 499 -0.78 15.88 -17.34
C ARG A 499 0.61 15.60 -17.93
N LEU A 500 1.14 14.40 -17.75
CA LEU A 500 2.37 13.96 -18.38
C LEU A 500 2.03 12.97 -19.49
N GLY A 501 2.27 13.34 -20.76
CA GLY A 501 1.77 12.57 -21.89
C GLY A 501 0.24 12.42 -21.83
N GLU A 502 -0.25 11.18 -21.84
CA GLU A 502 -1.67 10.89 -21.69
C GLU A 502 -2.12 10.70 -20.22
N TRP A 503 -1.19 10.59 -19.27
CA TRP A 503 -1.47 10.25 -17.87
C TRP A 503 -1.68 11.48 -16.99
N LEU A 504 -2.59 11.38 -16.02
CA LEU A 504 -2.65 12.32 -14.89
C LEU A 504 -1.82 11.76 -13.74
N VAL A 505 -0.88 12.55 -13.23
CA VAL A 505 -0.09 12.24 -12.04
C VAL A 505 -0.39 13.26 -10.93
N PRO A 506 -0.37 12.85 -9.65
CA PRO A 506 -0.65 13.75 -8.54
C PRO A 506 0.63 14.37 -7.97
N ILE A 507 0.54 15.64 -7.59
CA ILE A 507 1.47 16.29 -6.65
C ILE A 507 0.73 16.57 -5.35
N ILE A 508 1.21 15.99 -4.25
CA ILE A 508 0.66 16.24 -2.91
C ILE A 508 0.87 17.71 -2.55
N SER A 509 -0.22 18.43 -2.31
CA SER A 509 -0.24 19.87 -2.06
C SER A 509 -0.78 20.23 -0.66
N GLY A 510 -0.94 19.22 0.20
CA GLY A 510 -1.40 19.33 1.59
C GLY A 510 -1.56 17.97 2.26
N PRO A 511 -1.85 17.92 3.56
CA PRO A 511 -2.10 16.67 4.27
C PRO A 511 -3.45 16.06 3.84
N VAL A 512 -3.65 14.77 4.13
CA VAL A 512 -4.99 14.17 4.09
C VAL A 512 -5.90 14.96 5.04
N VAL A 513 -7.09 15.33 4.59
CA VAL A 513 -8.04 16.11 5.39
C VAL A 513 -9.31 15.31 5.64
N GLY A 514 -9.79 15.37 6.88
CA GLY A 514 -11.08 14.82 7.28
C GLY A 514 -12.24 15.79 7.01
N PRO A 515 -13.49 15.37 7.32
CA PRO A 515 -14.68 16.13 6.98
C PRO A 515 -14.72 17.52 7.63
N ALA A 516 -14.31 17.62 8.90
CA ALA A 516 -14.28 18.90 9.62
C ALA A 516 -13.24 19.88 9.04
N GLN A 517 -12.04 19.41 8.69
CA GLN A 517 -11.04 20.26 8.03
C GLN A 517 -11.50 20.66 6.63
N THR A 518 -12.12 19.75 5.89
CA THR A 518 -12.69 20.03 4.56
C THR A 518 -13.73 21.14 4.63
N ALA A 519 -14.70 21.06 5.54
CA ALA A 519 -15.73 22.08 5.71
C ALA A 519 -15.12 23.47 6.06
N ARG A 520 -14.14 23.50 6.97
CA ARG A 520 -13.43 24.74 7.35
C ARG A 520 -12.65 25.33 6.18
N LEU A 521 -11.98 24.49 5.40
CA LEU A 521 -11.26 24.95 4.21
C LEU A 521 -12.22 25.51 3.16
N LEU A 522 -13.34 24.84 2.89
CA LEU A 522 -14.35 25.35 1.94
C LEU A 522 -14.86 26.75 2.33
N ALA A 523 -15.15 26.96 3.62
CA ALA A 523 -15.51 28.29 4.12
C ALA A 523 -14.37 29.31 3.90
N THR A 524 -13.14 28.94 4.26
CA THR A 524 -11.95 29.80 4.10
C THR A 524 -11.68 30.16 2.65
N LEU A 525 -11.85 29.21 1.72
CA LEU A 525 -11.68 29.44 0.28
C LEU A 525 -12.80 30.34 -0.26
N GLY A 526 -14.04 30.13 0.18
CA GLY A 526 -15.18 31.00 -0.15
C GLY A 526 -14.93 32.46 0.25
N ASP A 527 -14.54 32.68 1.51
CA ASP A 527 -14.21 34.01 2.04
C ASP A 527 -13.03 34.67 1.31
N ALA A 528 -12.10 33.86 0.79
CA ALA A 528 -10.95 34.33 0.01
C ALA A 528 -11.27 34.60 -1.48
N GLY A 529 -12.51 34.41 -1.92
CA GLY A 529 -12.97 34.70 -3.28
C GLY A 529 -12.82 33.54 -4.25
N LEU A 530 -12.99 32.28 -3.80
CA LEU A 530 -13.08 31.12 -4.69
C LEU A 530 -14.31 31.20 -5.61
N ASP A 531 -14.07 31.48 -6.89
CA ASP A 531 -15.07 31.51 -7.96
C ASP A 531 -15.22 30.12 -8.64
N THR A 532 -15.97 30.05 -9.74
CA THR A 532 -16.28 28.90 -10.60
C THR A 532 -15.14 28.52 -11.55
N ASP A 533 -14.22 29.42 -11.88
CA ASP A 533 -13.05 29.11 -12.72
C ASP A 533 -12.00 28.34 -11.89
N PRO A 534 -11.62 27.10 -12.27
CA PRO A 534 -10.55 26.35 -11.61
C PRO A 534 -9.21 27.12 -11.49
N LYS A 535 -8.94 28.07 -12.40
CA LYS A 535 -7.72 28.89 -12.33
C LYS A 535 -7.72 29.86 -11.14
N SER A 536 -8.88 30.21 -10.58
CA SER A 536 -8.98 31.12 -9.44
C SER A 536 -8.27 30.57 -8.20
N VAL A 537 -8.16 29.24 -8.07
CA VAL A 537 -7.45 28.58 -6.96
C VAL A 537 -6.00 29.04 -6.88
N ARG A 538 -5.33 29.32 -8.01
CA ARG A 538 -3.91 29.74 -7.99
C ARG A 538 -3.68 31.02 -7.20
N ALA A 539 -4.63 31.96 -7.23
CA ALA A 539 -4.52 33.21 -6.46
C ALA A 539 -4.54 32.96 -4.95
N ILE A 540 -5.23 31.89 -4.53
CA ILE A 540 -5.43 31.50 -3.13
C ILE A 540 -4.72 30.20 -2.75
N ALA A 541 -3.84 29.67 -3.61
CA ALA A 541 -3.15 28.39 -3.43
C ALA A 541 -2.34 28.32 -2.12
N HIS A 542 -1.87 29.46 -1.63
CA HIS A 542 -1.18 29.57 -0.34
C HIS A 542 -2.03 29.13 0.86
N LEU A 543 -3.36 29.14 0.75
CA LEU A 543 -4.26 28.69 1.82
C LEU A 543 -4.20 27.17 2.05
N PHE A 544 -3.79 26.40 1.05
CA PHE A 544 -3.56 24.96 1.20
C PHE A 544 -2.40 24.67 2.16
N GLY A 545 -1.41 25.59 2.26
CA GLY A 545 -0.34 25.51 3.25
C GLY A 545 -0.83 25.57 4.70
N ARG A 546 -1.98 26.21 4.95
CA ARG A 546 -2.58 26.28 6.29
C ARG A 546 -3.16 24.96 6.77
N LEU A 547 -3.41 24.01 5.86
CA LEU A 547 -3.92 22.69 6.21
C LEU A 547 -2.93 21.90 7.05
N TRP A 548 -1.62 22.10 6.85
CA TRP A 548 -0.58 21.50 7.68
C TRP A 548 -0.68 21.92 9.16
N LEU A 549 -1.23 23.10 9.44
CA LEU A 549 -1.44 23.59 10.79
C LEU A 549 -2.78 23.11 11.35
N ASP A 550 -3.82 23.16 10.53
CA ASP A 550 -5.17 22.75 10.92
C ASP A 550 -5.28 21.25 11.19
N ALA A 551 -4.57 20.40 10.43
CA ALA A 551 -4.49 18.96 10.68
C ALA A 551 -3.89 18.61 12.05
N ARG A 552 -3.12 19.53 12.66
CA ARG A 552 -2.54 19.36 14.00
C ARG A 552 -3.36 19.99 15.13
N ARG A 553 -4.32 20.86 14.82
CA ARG A 553 -5.31 21.34 15.80
C ARG A 553 -6.21 20.13 16.08
N GLY A 554 -5.86 19.38 17.12
CA GLY A 554 -6.22 17.97 17.34
C GLY A 554 -7.59 17.54 16.84
N SER A 555 -7.65 16.29 16.36
CA SER A 555 -8.91 15.66 15.98
C SER A 555 -9.94 15.80 17.10
N PRO A 556 -11.22 16.05 16.77
CA PRO A 556 -12.27 16.06 17.78
C PRO A 556 -12.19 14.77 18.60
N THR A 557 -12.14 14.89 19.92
CA THR A 557 -12.10 13.72 20.81
C THR A 557 -13.48 13.11 20.84
N LEU A 558 -13.59 11.83 20.45
CA LEU A 558 -14.84 11.09 20.56
C LEU A 558 -15.24 10.99 22.05
N GLN A 559 -16.43 11.48 22.34
CA GLN A 559 -17.07 11.38 23.64
C GLN A 559 -18.38 10.60 23.48
N THR A 560 -18.78 9.93 24.55
CA THR A 560 -20.13 9.38 24.68
C THR A 560 -21.17 10.52 24.68
N THR A 561 -22.46 10.19 24.49
CA THR A 561 -23.56 11.18 24.58
C THR A 561 -23.63 11.91 25.94
N ASP A 562 -22.99 11.31 26.94
CA ASP A 562 -22.81 11.79 28.29
C ASP A 562 -21.65 12.81 28.47
N GLY A 563 -20.83 13.03 27.43
CA GLY A 563 -19.61 13.84 27.50
C GLY A 563 -18.39 13.11 28.09
N ASP A 564 -18.52 11.85 28.50
CA ASP A 564 -17.40 11.05 29.00
C ASP A 564 -16.49 10.59 27.83
N PRO A 565 -15.17 10.44 28.04
CA PRO A 565 -14.28 9.79 27.07
C PRO A 565 -14.82 8.42 26.66
N ARG A 566 -14.77 8.11 25.37
CA ARG A 566 -15.20 6.82 24.83
C ARG A 566 -14.15 5.76 25.16
N GLU A 567 -14.48 4.84 26.05
CA GLU A 567 -13.64 3.69 26.45
C GLU A 567 -14.48 2.42 26.44
N ALA A 568 -14.18 1.48 25.54
CA ALA A 568 -14.84 0.17 25.52
C ALA A 568 -14.33 -0.67 26.70
N LEU A 569 -15.19 -0.89 27.69
CA LEU A 569 -14.90 -1.63 28.91
C LEU A 569 -15.77 -2.87 28.96
N VAL A 570 -15.14 -4.01 29.22
CA VAL A 570 -15.82 -5.28 29.45
C VAL A 570 -15.60 -5.70 30.89
N ALA A 571 -16.69 -5.84 31.63
CA ALA A 571 -16.72 -6.30 33.00
C ALA A 571 -17.41 -7.65 33.13
N ARG A 572 -16.99 -8.44 34.12
CA ARG A 572 -17.52 -9.76 34.42
C ARG A 572 -18.13 -9.77 35.81
N PHE A 573 -19.31 -10.35 35.90
CA PHE A 573 -20.04 -10.54 37.14
C PHE A 573 -20.39 -12.02 37.30
N HIS A 574 -20.27 -12.53 38.52
CA HIS A 574 -20.74 -13.86 38.89
C HIS A 574 -22.20 -13.81 39.28
N CYS A 575 -23.01 -14.72 38.75
CA CYS A 575 -24.43 -14.86 39.07
C CYS A 575 -24.64 -16.16 39.85
N ASP A 576 -24.87 -16.06 41.15
CA ASP A 576 -25.11 -17.21 42.04
C ASP A 576 -26.41 -17.97 41.62
N ASP A 577 -27.41 -17.26 41.10
CA ASP A 577 -28.65 -17.80 40.52
C ASP A 577 -28.94 -17.12 39.17
N PRO A 578 -28.48 -17.71 38.04
CA PRO A 578 -28.64 -17.10 36.73
C PRO A 578 -30.10 -16.85 36.32
N ALA A 579 -31.03 -17.74 36.71
CA ALA A 579 -32.43 -17.58 36.37
C ALA A 579 -33.07 -16.41 37.12
N ALA A 580 -32.67 -16.17 38.37
CA ALA A 580 -33.10 -14.99 39.11
C ALA A 580 -32.47 -13.70 38.56
N THR A 581 -31.21 -13.73 38.13
CA THR A 581 -30.53 -12.60 37.47
C THR A 581 -31.23 -12.25 36.15
N GLU A 582 -31.55 -13.23 35.31
CA GLU A 582 -32.31 -13.03 34.08
C GLU A 582 -33.68 -12.42 34.35
N ALA A 583 -34.44 -12.96 35.31
CA ALA A 583 -35.74 -12.42 35.69
C ALA A 583 -35.67 -10.97 36.19
N ALA A 584 -34.59 -10.61 36.90
CA ALA A 584 -34.36 -9.24 37.37
C ALA A 584 -34.02 -8.28 36.24
N LEU A 585 -33.24 -8.71 35.24
CA LEU A 585 -32.94 -7.92 34.04
C LEU A 585 -34.20 -7.69 33.20
N VAL A 586 -34.99 -8.74 32.97
CA VAL A 586 -36.26 -8.64 32.23
C VAL A 586 -37.30 -7.74 32.93
N ALA A 587 -37.24 -7.65 34.26
CA ALA A 587 -38.15 -6.80 35.03
C ALA A 587 -37.76 -5.31 35.04
N ASP A 588 -36.55 -4.95 34.58
CA ASP A 588 -36.08 -3.57 34.54
C ASP A 588 -36.59 -2.86 33.28
N GLU A 589 -37.26 -1.70 33.45
CA GLU A 589 -37.88 -0.97 32.35
C GLU A 589 -36.89 -0.38 31.34
N ASN A 590 -35.61 -0.27 31.75
CA ASN A 590 -34.53 0.26 30.92
C ASN A 590 -33.69 -0.85 30.29
N VAL A 591 -34.15 -2.10 30.38
CA VAL A 591 -33.49 -3.25 29.77
C VAL A 591 -34.40 -3.87 28.72
N VAL A 592 -33.85 -4.03 27.52
CA VAL A 592 -34.51 -4.76 26.43
C VAL A 592 -33.90 -6.13 26.32
N ASP A 593 -34.73 -7.17 26.42
CA ASP A 593 -34.37 -8.56 26.15
C ASP A 593 -34.36 -8.81 24.64
N GLU A 594 -33.18 -9.14 24.09
CA GLU A 594 -33.00 -9.51 22.68
C GLU A 594 -33.10 -11.03 22.46
N GLY A 595 -33.29 -11.81 23.52
CA GLY A 595 -33.36 -13.26 23.52
C GLY A 595 -31.99 -13.94 23.64
N GLY A 596 -31.99 -15.22 24.05
CA GLY A 596 -30.75 -16.01 24.13
C GLY A 596 -29.79 -15.61 25.26
N GLY A 597 -30.26 -14.84 26.24
CA GLY A 597 -29.43 -14.30 27.33
C GLY A 597 -28.74 -12.98 26.98
N HIS A 598 -29.16 -12.31 25.89
CA HIS A 598 -28.63 -11.02 25.44
C HIS A 598 -29.58 -9.88 25.82
N PHE A 599 -29.03 -8.83 26.44
CA PHE A 599 -29.81 -7.68 26.92
C PHE A 599 -29.15 -6.35 26.55
N VAL A 600 -29.97 -5.34 26.30
CA VAL A 600 -29.53 -3.96 26.01
C VAL A 600 -30.01 -3.03 27.10
N TRP A 601 -29.08 -2.32 27.75
CA TRP A 601 -29.38 -1.31 28.76
C TRP A 601 -29.47 0.07 28.13
N LEU A 602 -30.58 0.75 28.37
CA LEU A 602 -30.96 2.03 27.76
C LEU A 602 -30.98 3.17 28.78
N ASP A 603 -30.94 4.40 28.28
CA ASP A 603 -31.06 5.61 29.10
C ASP A 603 -32.52 6.09 29.20
N ASP A 604 -32.99 6.29 30.43
CA ASP A 604 -34.34 6.73 30.78
C ASP A 604 -34.62 8.18 30.30
N ALA A 605 -33.56 8.96 30.05
CA ALA A 605 -33.64 10.43 29.96
C ALA A 605 -33.95 10.98 28.56
N VAL A 606 -33.95 10.17 27.49
CA VAL A 606 -34.07 10.67 26.11
C VAL A 606 -35.25 10.04 25.39
N GLN A 607 -36.43 10.66 25.55
CA GLN A 607 -37.54 10.55 24.59
C GLN A 607 -37.52 11.78 23.67
N GLY A 608 -36.92 11.63 22.49
CA GLY A 608 -36.90 12.65 21.43
C GLY A 608 -36.47 12.04 20.09
N ASP A 609 -36.51 12.83 19.01
CA ASP A 609 -36.33 12.41 17.60
C ASP A 609 -35.00 11.69 17.25
N GLY A 610 -34.09 11.50 18.23
CA GLY A 610 -32.76 10.91 18.05
C GLY A 610 -32.64 9.40 18.37
N GLY A 611 -33.72 8.71 18.73
CA GLY A 611 -33.70 7.29 19.12
C GLY A 611 -33.25 7.04 20.57
N GLN A 612 -33.38 5.79 21.04
CA GLN A 612 -32.99 5.38 22.40
C GLN A 612 -31.47 5.29 22.52
N ILE A 613 -30.90 5.86 23.59
CA ILE A 613 -29.46 5.82 23.84
C ILE A 613 -29.10 4.50 24.51
N VAL A 614 -28.26 3.70 23.86
CA VAL A 614 -27.69 2.49 24.46
C VAL A 614 -26.58 2.87 25.45
N LEU A 615 -26.79 2.52 26.72
CA LEU A 615 -25.83 2.71 27.79
C LEU A 615 -24.82 1.56 27.88
N GLY A 616 -25.29 0.33 27.68
CA GLY A 616 -24.45 -0.86 27.69
C GLY A 616 -25.16 -2.08 27.15
N ARG A 617 -24.39 -3.16 26.97
CA ARG A 617 -24.90 -4.48 26.58
C ARG A 617 -24.51 -5.52 27.61
N LEU A 618 -25.38 -6.49 27.82
CA LEU A 618 -25.21 -7.54 28.81
C LEU A 618 -25.44 -8.91 28.19
N ASP A 619 -24.51 -9.84 28.44
CA ASP A 619 -24.60 -11.22 27.99
C ASP A 619 -24.55 -12.14 29.21
N LEU A 620 -25.62 -12.90 29.45
CA LEU A 620 -25.68 -13.91 30.50
C LEU A 620 -25.31 -15.28 29.93
N ILE A 621 -24.12 -15.78 30.27
CA ILE A 621 -23.57 -17.03 29.78
C ILE A 621 -23.37 -17.98 30.97
N GLY A 622 -24.34 -18.88 31.18
CA GLY A 622 -24.32 -19.78 32.32
C GLY A 622 -24.39 -18.99 33.63
N ALA A 623 -23.30 -18.98 34.41
CA ALA A 623 -23.20 -18.26 35.68
C ALA A 623 -22.41 -16.94 35.59
N GLU A 624 -22.05 -16.51 34.39
CA GLU A 624 -21.27 -15.29 34.16
C GLU A 624 -22.13 -14.26 33.41
N LEU A 625 -22.23 -13.05 33.94
CA LEU A 625 -22.82 -11.90 33.26
C LEU A 625 -21.70 -10.99 32.78
N VAL A 626 -21.56 -10.87 31.46
CA VAL A 626 -20.58 -10.02 30.80
C VAL A 626 -21.25 -8.70 30.46
N VAL A 627 -20.63 -7.58 30.81
CA VAL A 627 -21.19 -6.23 30.61
C VAL A 627 -20.22 -5.39 29.79
N GLU A 628 -20.68 -4.91 28.65
CA GLU A 628 -19.95 -4.00 27.78
C GLU A 628 -20.52 -2.58 27.88
N VAL A 629 -19.66 -1.61 28.20
CA VAL A 629 -20.02 -0.18 28.27
C VAL A 629 -18.96 0.70 27.63
N MET A 630 -19.34 1.90 27.21
CA MET A 630 -18.48 2.83 26.48
C MET A 630 -17.85 3.94 27.34
N SER A 631 -17.99 3.87 28.68
CA SER A 631 -17.27 4.76 29.60
C SER A 631 -17.15 4.15 31.00
N ARG A 632 -16.13 4.58 31.76
CA ARG A 632 -15.95 4.15 33.16
C ARG A 632 -17.11 4.55 34.04
N ARG A 633 -17.69 5.74 33.79
CA ARG A 633 -18.84 6.23 34.55
C ARG A 633 -20.06 5.34 34.35
N ARG A 634 -20.27 4.83 33.12
CA ARG A 634 -21.32 3.84 32.84
C ARG A 634 -21.02 2.49 33.49
N LEU A 635 -19.77 2.06 33.58
CA LEU A 635 -19.40 0.83 34.28
C LEU A 635 -19.71 0.91 35.79
N GLU A 636 -19.34 2.01 36.44
CA GLU A 636 -19.63 2.20 37.87
C GLU A 636 -21.15 2.23 38.13
N ARG A 637 -21.92 2.86 37.23
CA ARG A 637 -23.39 2.80 37.28
C ARG A 637 -23.90 1.37 37.13
N ALA A 638 -23.42 0.63 36.13
CA ALA A 638 -23.83 -0.75 35.89
C ALA A 638 -23.50 -1.65 37.08
N LYS A 639 -22.32 -1.49 37.69
CA LYS A 639 -21.92 -2.25 38.87
C LYS A 639 -22.89 -2.06 40.04
N VAL A 640 -23.19 -0.81 40.39
CA VAL A 640 -24.11 -0.48 41.49
C VAL A 640 -25.50 -1.02 41.21
N TRP A 641 -25.96 -0.94 39.96
CA TRP A 641 -27.27 -1.42 39.55
C TRP A 641 -27.37 -2.95 39.60
N LEU A 642 -26.40 -3.67 39.02
CA LEU A 642 -26.41 -5.13 38.91
C LEU A 642 -26.20 -5.83 40.26
N GLU A 643 -25.34 -5.30 41.13
CA GLU A 643 -25.15 -5.83 42.49
C GLU A 643 -26.41 -5.69 43.35
N ARG A 644 -27.21 -4.62 43.13
CA ARG A 644 -28.42 -4.36 43.91
C ARG A 644 -29.64 -5.08 43.39
N SER A 645 -29.82 -5.08 42.07
CA SER A 645 -31.10 -5.46 41.45
C SER A 645 -31.07 -6.89 40.93
N ALA A 646 -29.91 -7.35 40.45
CA ALA A 646 -29.76 -8.64 39.78
C ALA A 646 -28.97 -9.67 40.62
N GLY A 647 -28.48 -9.28 41.80
CA GLY A 647 -27.69 -10.12 42.71
C GLY A 647 -26.33 -10.54 42.14
N ALA A 648 -25.89 -9.92 41.04
CA ALA A 648 -24.67 -10.27 40.34
C ALA A 648 -23.45 -9.65 41.04
N ARG A 649 -22.41 -10.46 41.31
CA ARG A 649 -21.22 -10.03 42.04
C ARG A 649 -20.09 -9.66 41.09
N PHE A 650 -19.59 -8.43 41.16
CA PHE A 650 -18.48 -8.00 40.31
C PHE A 650 -17.21 -8.82 40.58
N GLU A 651 -16.66 -9.43 39.54
CA GLU A 651 -15.40 -10.20 39.61
C GLU A 651 -14.20 -9.40 39.12
N GLY A 652 -14.42 -8.55 38.12
CA GLY A 652 -13.36 -7.71 37.56
C GLY A 652 -13.73 -7.09 36.23
N ALA A 653 -12.95 -6.09 35.83
CA ALA A 653 -12.99 -5.51 34.49
C ALA A 653 -11.64 -5.71 33.82
N GLY A 654 -11.66 -6.05 32.53
CA GLY A 654 -10.46 -6.06 31.72
C GLY A 654 -9.90 -4.64 31.52
N PRO A 655 -8.66 -4.49 31.04
CA PRO A 655 -8.20 -3.20 30.56
C PRO A 655 -9.14 -2.69 29.45
N PRO A 656 -9.27 -1.35 29.28
CA PRO A 656 -10.01 -0.79 28.16
C PRO A 656 -9.56 -1.45 26.85
N VAL A 657 -10.51 -1.91 26.05
CA VAL A 657 -10.20 -2.47 24.74
C VAL A 657 -9.85 -1.29 23.85
N THR A 658 -8.56 -1.08 23.63
CA THR A 658 -8.07 -0.13 22.62
C THR A 658 -8.34 -0.71 21.25
N ALA A 659 -9.57 -0.59 20.77
CA ALA A 659 -9.81 -0.69 19.34
C ALA A 659 -9.16 0.56 18.71
N PRO A 660 -8.41 0.44 17.60
CA PRO A 660 -8.23 1.59 16.71
C PRO A 660 -9.60 2.20 16.46
N ASP A 661 -9.72 3.53 16.46
CA ASP A 661 -10.99 4.27 16.45
C ASP A 661 -11.93 3.90 15.27
N ASP A 662 -11.46 3.12 14.29
CA ASP A 662 -12.20 2.59 13.14
C ASP A 662 -12.67 1.11 13.26
N VAL A 663 -12.32 0.39 14.33
CA VAL A 663 -12.51 -1.09 14.43
C VAL A 663 -13.75 -1.50 15.23
N GLN A 664 -14.54 -0.57 15.77
CA GLN A 664 -15.75 -0.94 16.51
C GLN A 664 -16.92 -1.41 15.63
N LEU A 665 -16.69 -1.50 14.32
CA LEU A 665 -17.57 -2.19 13.37
C LEU A 665 -17.21 -3.69 13.25
N GLU A 666 -16.06 -4.15 13.73
CA GLU A 666 -15.61 -5.55 13.61
C GLU A 666 -16.06 -6.50 14.74
N ARG A 667 -16.79 -6.01 15.75
CA ARG A 667 -17.52 -6.89 16.67
C ARG A 667 -18.99 -6.91 16.30
N GLY A 668 -19.26 -7.52 15.16
CA GLY A 668 -20.58 -8.10 14.91
C GLY A 668 -20.89 -9.06 16.05
N PHE A 669 -22.01 -8.82 16.71
CA PHE A 669 -22.76 -9.90 17.35
C PHE A 669 -22.81 -11.05 16.34
N MET A 670 -22.62 -12.27 16.82
CA MET A 670 -23.05 -13.46 16.10
C MET A 670 -24.57 -13.37 15.97
N VAL A 671 -25.05 -12.55 15.03
CA VAL A 671 -26.37 -12.68 14.46
C VAL A 671 -26.19 -13.73 13.39
N GLU A 672 -26.50 -14.98 13.76
CA GLU A 672 -26.88 -15.96 12.76
C GLU A 672 -27.98 -15.33 11.89
N ASP A 673 -27.72 -15.26 10.59
CA ASP A 673 -28.62 -14.81 9.53
C ASP A 673 -29.21 -13.38 9.65
N ALA A 674 -28.41 -12.37 9.29
CA ALA A 674 -28.93 -11.12 8.73
C ALA A 674 -28.13 -10.71 7.48
N GLU A 675 -28.43 -11.39 6.37
CA GLU A 675 -27.96 -11.12 5.01
C GLU A 675 -28.37 -9.72 4.52
N ALA A 676 -27.47 -8.95 3.90
CA ALA A 676 -27.71 -7.80 2.99
C ALA A 676 -28.59 -6.60 3.45
N ASP A 677 -29.36 -6.71 4.52
CA ASP A 677 -30.43 -5.78 4.89
C ASP A 677 -29.90 -4.55 5.67
N LEU A 678 -28.83 -4.72 6.47
CA LEU A 678 -28.32 -3.66 7.33
C LEU A 678 -27.75 -2.45 6.55
N SER A 679 -27.01 -2.68 5.46
CA SER A 679 -26.49 -1.59 4.62
C SER A 679 -27.63 -0.82 3.94
N ALA A 680 -28.67 -1.54 3.47
CA ALA A 680 -29.84 -0.92 2.86
C ALA A 680 -30.64 -0.08 3.87
N VAL A 681 -30.74 -0.54 5.13
CA VAL A 681 -31.35 0.22 6.22
C VAL A 681 -30.53 1.47 6.56
N VAL A 682 -29.21 1.36 6.67
CA VAL A 682 -28.31 2.51 6.91
C VAL A 682 -28.41 3.53 5.76
N GLU A 683 -28.41 3.06 4.51
CA GLU A 683 -28.62 3.91 3.33
C GLU A 683 -29.93 4.68 3.39
N GLN A 684 -31.04 4.00 3.71
CA GLN A 684 -32.37 4.63 3.82
C GLN A 684 -32.44 5.64 4.97
N LEU A 685 -31.83 5.34 6.11
CA LEU A 685 -31.77 6.23 7.26
C LEU A 685 -30.95 7.49 6.93
N LEU A 686 -29.75 7.33 6.35
CA LEU A 686 -28.92 8.45 5.90
C LEU A 686 -29.65 9.28 4.85
N GLU A 687 -30.34 8.64 3.90
CA GLU A 687 -31.10 9.33 2.87
C GLU A 687 -32.17 10.24 3.46
N ARG A 688 -32.98 9.71 4.37
CA ARG A 688 -34.01 10.48 5.05
C ARG A 688 -33.41 11.65 5.82
N GLN A 689 -32.35 11.39 6.61
CA GLN A 689 -31.69 12.41 7.41
C GLN A 689 -31.15 13.56 6.53
N TYR A 690 -30.46 13.25 5.43
CA TYR A 690 -29.90 14.28 4.55
C TYR A 690 -30.98 15.06 3.80
N LEU A 691 -32.10 14.43 3.42
CA LEU A 691 -33.23 15.13 2.80
C LEU A 691 -33.91 16.09 3.79
N GLU A 692 -34.10 15.69 5.04
CA GLU A 692 -34.65 16.56 6.09
C GLU A 692 -33.71 17.75 6.39
N GLN A 693 -32.40 17.55 6.33
CA GLN A 693 -31.40 18.62 6.51
C GLN A 693 -31.48 19.72 5.44
N LEU A 694 -32.08 19.48 4.26
CA LEU A 694 -32.19 20.49 3.22
C LEU A 694 -33.04 21.71 3.63
N GLU A 695 -33.93 21.53 4.62
CA GLU A 695 -34.78 22.58 5.19
C GLU A 695 -34.14 23.27 6.41
N GLN A 696 -33.11 22.66 7.00
CA GLN A 696 -32.55 23.11 8.27
C GLN A 696 -31.38 24.08 8.05
N PRO A 697 -31.19 25.08 8.93
CA PRO A 697 -29.99 25.90 8.95
C PRO A 697 -28.73 25.06 9.17
N ILE A 698 -27.74 25.17 8.27
CA ILE A 698 -26.48 24.43 8.39
C ILE A 698 -25.34 25.40 8.74
N PRO A 699 -24.61 25.20 9.86
CA PRO A 699 -23.51 26.09 10.25
C PRO A 699 -22.43 26.27 9.19
N ALA A 700 -22.07 25.19 8.48
CA ALA A 700 -21.09 25.20 7.38
C ALA A 700 -21.54 26.06 6.18
N LEU A 701 -22.83 26.39 6.11
CA LEU A 701 -23.46 27.22 5.09
C LEU A 701 -23.85 28.60 5.62
N GLY A 702 -23.13 29.10 6.63
CA GLY A 702 -23.43 30.39 7.26
C GLY A 702 -24.76 30.40 8.01
N SER A 703 -25.19 29.23 8.53
CA SER A 703 -26.48 29.04 9.21
C SER A 703 -27.69 29.35 8.32
N GLN A 704 -27.57 29.15 7.02
CA GLN A 704 -28.68 29.15 6.07
C GLN A 704 -29.03 27.71 5.67
N SER A 705 -30.26 27.48 5.23
CA SER A 705 -30.64 26.17 4.69
C SER A 705 -30.19 26.02 3.23
N PRO A 706 -29.85 24.79 2.78
CA PRO A 706 -29.55 24.53 1.37
C PRO A 706 -30.62 25.06 0.41
N ARG A 707 -31.92 24.87 0.74
CA ARG A 707 -33.03 25.39 -0.10
C ARG A 707 -33.07 26.91 -0.22
N GLN A 708 -32.62 27.64 0.80
CA GLN A 708 -32.55 29.10 0.73
C GLN A 708 -31.40 29.56 -0.16
N LEU A 709 -30.23 28.91 -0.04
CA LEU A 709 -29.02 29.27 -0.77
C LEU A 709 -29.12 29.02 -2.27
N VAL A 710 -29.73 27.92 -2.71
CA VAL A 710 -29.86 27.59 -4.15
C VAL A 710 -30.71 28.57 -4.96
N ARG A 711 -31.30 29.59 -4.33
CA ARG A 711 -32.04 30.67 -4.99
C ARG A 711 -31.15 31.66 -5.74
N THR A 712 -29.86 31.74 -5.39
CA THR A 712 -28.87 32.58 -6.10
C THR A 712 -27.88 31.71 -6.87
N ALA A 713 -27.22 32.26 -7.90
CA ALA A 713 -26.22 31.52 -8.66
C ALA A 713 -25.01 31.16 -7.79
N GLU A 714 -24.57 32.12 -6.97
CA GLU A 714 -23.49 31.96 -6.00
C GLU A 714 -23.83 30.89 -4.95
N GLY A 715 -25.07 30.91 -4.43
CA GLY A 715 -25.51 29.95 -3.43
C GLY A 715 -25.66 28.53 -3.98
N ARG A 716 -25.99 28.35 -5.27
CA ARG A 716 -25.97 27.02 -5.91
C ARG A 716 -24.58 26.41 -5.91
N ILE A 717 -23.56 27.19 -6.23
CA ILE A 717 -22.15 26.74 -6.23
C ILE A 717 -21.71 26.32 -4.83
N VAL A 718 -22.05 27.14 -3.81
CA VAL A 718 -21.73 26.83 -2.41
C VAL A 718 -22.40 25.53 -1.96
N VAL A 719 -23.69 25.36 -2.28
CA VAL A 719 -24.44 24.14 -1.92
C VAL A 719 -23.93 22.92 -2.67
N GLU A 720 -23.57 23.05 -3.95
CA GLU A 720 -23.01 21.94 -4.74
C GLU A 720 -21.67 21.45 -4.15
N ARG A 721 -20.77 22.37 -3.79
CA ARG A 721 -19.51 22.04 -3.10
C ARG A 721 -19.74 21.36 -1.77
N TRP A 722 -20.73 21.82 -1.00
CA TRP A 722 -21.11 21.20 0.27
C TRP A 722 -21.64 19.77 0.07
N ILE A 723 -22.52 19.53 -0.92
CA ILE A 723 -23.03 18.18 -1.24
C ILE A 723 -21.87 17.26 -1.63
N ARG A 724 -20.96 17.72 -2.49
CA ARG A 724 -19.76 16.95 -2.84
C ARG A 724 -18.96 16.64 -1.59
N ALA A 725 -18.74 17.60 -0.69
CA ALA A 725 -17.94 17.40 0.52
C ALA A 725 -18.58 16.54 1.62
N LEU A 726 -19.82 16.07 1.46
CA LEU A 726 -20.42 15.14 2.42
C LEU A 726 -19.56 13.88 2.57
N PRO A 727 -19.28 13.42 3.80
CA PRO A 727 -18.41 12.27 4.01
C PRO A 727 -19.12 10.95 3.68
N THR A 728 -18.35 10.00 3.17
CA THR A 728 -18.76 8.60 3.09
C THR A 728 -18.80 8.01 4.50
N VAL A 729 -19.84 7.24 4.82
CA VAL A 729 -20.02 6.61 6.13
C VAL A 729 -19.40 5.21 6.10
N GLY A 730 -18.39 4.96 6.94
CA GLY A 730 -17.83 3.61 7.08
C GLY A 730 -18.81 2.70 7.87
N THR A 731 -19.08 1.50 7.35
CA THR A 731 -19.84 0.44 8.04
C THR A 731 -19.04 -0.87 8.05
N PRO A 732 -19.37 -1.90 8.86
CA PRO A 732 -18.63 -3.18 8.82
C PRO A 732 -18.74 -3.86 7.45
N HIS A 733 -19.82 -3.55 6.74
CA HIS A 733 -20.17 -4.13 5.45
C HIS A 733 -19.67 -3.30 4.28
N GLY A 734 -18.86 -2.26 4.56
CA GLY A 734 -18.27 -1.38 3.56
C GLY A 734 -18.74 0.07 3.66
N PRO A 735 -18.17 0.95 2.84
CA PRO A 735 -18.57 2.36 2.79
C PRO A 735 -20.00 2.52 2.25
N VAL A 736 -20.79 3.35 2.92
CA VAL A 736 -22.10 3.81 2.45
C VAL A 736 -21.98 5.26 1.99
N GLU A 737 -22.30 5.49 0.72
CA GLU A 737 -22.23 6.82 0.11
C GLU A 737 -23.44 7.67 0.48
N PRO A 738 -23.26 8.97 0.83
CA PRO A 738 -24.38 9.86 1.01
C PRO A 738 -25.15 10.03 -0.32
N PRO A 739 -26.46 10.34 -0.28
CA PRO A 739 -27.34 10.35 -1.44
C PRO A 739 -27.16 11.60 -2.32
N ARG A 740 -25.92 11.95 -2.69
CA ARG A 740 -25.54 13.21 -3.35
C ARG A 740 -26.40 13.53 -4.58
N GLU A 741 -26.62 12.54 -5.44
CA GLU A 741 -27.46 12.68 -6.64
C GLU A 741 -28.94 12.92 -6.33
N LYS A 742 -29.46 12.38 -5.22
CA LYS A 742 -30.84 12.66 -4.80
C LYS A 742 -30.94 14.05 -4.19
N LEU A 743 -29.94 14.50 -3.43
CA LEU A 743 -29.88 15.87 -2.89
C LEU A 743 -29.80 16.91 -4.01
N ARG A 744 -28.93 16.69 -5.00
CA ARG A 744 -28.82 17.54 -6.20
C ARG A 744 -30.17 17.65 -6.91
N ARG A 745 -30.83 16.52 -7.18
CA ARG A 745 -32.16 16.48 -7.79
C ARG A 745 -33.22 17.21 -6.96
N ALA A 746 -33.25 17.01 -5.63
CA ALA A 746 -34.20 17.66 -4.73
C ALA A 746 -34.05 19.19 -4.69
N LEU A 747 -32.85 19.70 -4.97
CA LEU A 747 -32.52 21.13 -5.01
C LEU A 747 -32.54 21.74 -6.42
N GLY A 748 -32.80 20.93 -7.46
CA GLY A 748 -32.77 21.40 -8.86
C GLY A 748 -31.37 21.79 -9.34
N LEU A 749 -30.33 21.18 -8.76
CA LEU A 749 -28.95 21.32 -9.23
C LEU A 749 -28.71 20.36 -10.41
N PRO A 750 -27.83 20.73 -11.36
CA PRO A 750 -27.47 19.88 -12.49
C PRO A 750 -26.76 18.60 -12.02
#